data_AF-A0A1V9ZJ51-F1
#
_entry.id   AF-A0A1V9ZJ51-F1
#
_cell.length_a   1.000
_cell.length_b   1.000
_cell.length_c   1.000
_cell.angle_alpha   90.00
_cell.angle_beta   90.00
_cell.angle_gamma   90.00
#
_symmetry.space_group_name_H-M   'P 1'
#
loop_
_entity.id
_entity.type
_entity.pdbx_description
1 polymer ?
#
loop_
_entity_poly.entity_id
_entity_poly.type
_entity_poly.pdbx_seq_one_letter_code
_entity_poly.pdbx_strand_id
1 'polypeptide(L)'
;MGFFARATFSFLCVAASALADLRVQAPLTFHPTATASEEAANLMDFLVIVGDVSADSARILYEPTSTAPNDAGIQIELAAASDDGSFIPVTQVEHAHTQAWPYAHEFATLSPNVEHRVVFRFAGEAVAEAWFRTAPASTDAVDVRVLSVSCDRFSQDADDTHWAALADDMSSDPTYFGIVHTGDQIYADDLVDFAVARALTAAPLSFDETLDAFRKLYRRCFGRPMLQHVLRRGAHWMLMDDHDIINNWSYQHAASATHEVLVRAGLRAFYEYQYQLLRDVDLAAMAFSSSNNWTSLYQPAHMHRRVGNLSLLLMDTRLDRGLRTSAAAPTLMSDEQLAFVQQTLDSAVPTDRIVVFTPLPLFFHTKYSAAFADVADGEMYPGIEAFRPFFRQLWPHLRRADLLVGGDLHMTAATRVCGHVGEGDPWRCVDQLITSGMTQQSTTMNQLKLIAFHFTISQILQPFHWVYSAVAPATRTEFAMLSRDVFYGKNYGYIALTKNQTLSFGSVVQPYGTLSATLIQLVSDALTWAAQHGVLSSGIFVGSCVISMHRFRSPFLNFQRTMGTRSFDVKSTTARQAYQLLTGAVMPRPIAWISTVSATGTTNLAPFSFFTVVSSDPPIVSYTQIFPTPGTDKDTLTNLKATKECVVNFVSAALVDVMNATSAPFPHGVSEIDALGIATIASQKVQVPGVAASPIRMECTLRDVLEIGNGKVVLLEVVHFEVDEALLTERGQIDSNCVSAVGRMSRNDYVATRDLFEIVRPTL
;
A
#
# COMPACT_ATOMS: atom_id res chain seq x y z
N MET A 1 -12.23 29.18 1.50
CA MET A 1 -11.39 28.11 2.08
C MET A 1 -11.37 26.81 1.28
N GLY A 2 -12.51 26.17 0.96
CA GLY A 2 -12.50 24.89 0.20
C GLY A 2 -11.89 24.91 -1.21
N PHE A 3 -11.92 26.05 -1.91
CA PHE A 3 -11.29 26.20 -3.24
C PHE A 3 -9.77 26.38 -3.16
N PHE A 4 -9.28 27.13 -2.17
CA PHE A 4 -7.85 27.31 -1.91
C PHE A 4 -7.20 25.99 -1.47
N ALA A 5 -7.85 25.24 -0.57
CA ALA A 5 -7.40 23.90 -0.20
C ALA A 5 -7.29 22.98 -1.43
N ARG A 6 -8.30 22.95 -2.33
CA ARG A 6 -8.26 22.12 -3.55
C ARG A 6 -7.22 22.55 -4.59
N ALA A 7 -7.02 23.86 -4.78
CA ALA A 7 -6.06 24.39 -5.76
C ALA A 7 -4.61 24.19 -5.28
N THR A 8 -4.33 24.46 -4.01
CA THR A 8 -3.02 24.21 -3.40
C THR A 8 -2.71 22.72 -3.35
N PHE A 9 -3.71 21.88 -3.02
CA PHE A 9 -3.59 20.42 -3.05
C PHE A 9 -3.28 19.91 -4.46
N SER A 10 -4.04 20.35 -5.48
CA SER A 10 -3.80 19.94 -6.87
C SER A 10 -2.42 20.35 -7.41
N PHE A 11 -1.90 21.51 -7.00
CA PHE A 11 -0.58 21.99 -7.42
C PHE A 11 0.56 21.21 -6.75
N LEU A 12 0.43 20.89 -5.45
CA LEU A 12 1.39 20.06 -4.71
C LEU A 12 1.37 18.60 -5.19
N CYS A 13 0.19 18.05 -5.54
CA CYS A 13 0.04 16.71 -6.11
C CYS A 13 0.78 16.56 -7.46
N VAL A 14 0.75 17.60 -8.33
CA VAL A 14 1.48 17.60 -9.61
C VAL A 14 2.99 17.66 -9.39
N ALA A 15 3.46 18.37 -8.35
CA ALA A 15 4.87 18.44 -8.03
C ALA A 15 5.41 17.12 -7.44
N ALA A 16 4.64 16.44 -6.58
CA ALA A 16 5.02 15.15 -5.99
C ALA A 16 5.03 14.00 -7.02
N SER A 17 4.04 13.96 -7.92
CA SER A 17 3.98 12.95 -9.01
C SER A 17 5.09 13.14 -10.05
N ALA A 18 5.46 14.39 -10.37
CA ALA A 18 6.57 14.67 -11.29
C ALA A 18 7.96 14.27 -10.75
N LEU A 19 8.10 14.06 -9.44
CA LEU A 19 9.36 13.66 -8.79
C LEU A 19 9.45 12.15 -8.52
N ALA A 20 8.35 11.40 -8.70
CA ALA A 20 8.28 9.98 -8.39
C ALA A 20 8.90 9.06 -9.47
N ASP A 21 9.13 9.58 -10.68
CA ASP A 21 9.43 8.77 -11.88
C ASP A 21 10.93 8.60 -12.22
N LEU A 22 11.83 8.89 -11.28
CA LEU A 22 13.27 8.70 -11.48
C LEU A 22 13.76 7.46 -10.73
N ARG A 23 13.44 6.26 -11.24
CA ARG A 23 14.19 5.04 -10.89
C ARG A 23 14.66 4.34 -12.16
N VAL A 24 15.98 4.28 -12.31
CA VAL A 24 16.64 3.27 -13.12
C VAL A 24 16.60 1.99 -12.28
N GLN A 25 15.70 1.05 -12.57
CA GLN A 25 15.66 -0.24 -11.87
C GLN A 25 16.92 -1.03 -12.25
N ALA A 26 17.75 -1.32 -11.25
CA ALA A 26 18.73 -2.39 -11.32
C ALA A 26 17.99 -3.76 -11.43
N PRO A 27 18.62 -4.80 -11.98
CA PRO A 27 17.98 -6.12 -12.10
C PRO A 27 17.48 -6.62 -10.75
N LEU A 28 16.20 -6.98 -10.69
CA LEU A 28 15.52 -7.54 -9.52
C LEU A 28 16.16 -8.90 -9.16
N THR A 29 16.81 -8.98 -8.01
CA THR A 29 17.34 -10.23 -7.46
C THR A 29 16.78 -10.45 -6.07
N PHE A 30 15.82 -11.38 -5.95
CA PHE A 30 15.30 -11.84 -4.67
C PHE A 30 16.34 -12.72 -3.96
N HIS A 31 16.73 -12.34 -2.75
CA HIS A 31 17.66 -13.08 -1.90
C HIS A 31 16.95 -13.52 -0.60
N PRO A 32 16.27 -14.68 -0.60
CA PRO A 32 15.50 -15.17 0.55
C PRO A 32 16.39 -15.59 1.71
N THR A 33 17.60 -16.05 1.42
CA THR A 33 18.54 -16.56 2.41
C THR A 33 19.47 -15.45 2.88
N ALA A 34 19.99 -15.64 4.08
CA ALA A 34 21.05 -14.80 4.59
C ALA A 34 22.25 -14.80 3.61
N THR A 35 22.92 -13.66 3.46
CA THR A 35 24.22 -13.59 2.76
C THR A 35 25.28 -14.32 3.58
N ALA A 36 26.40 -14.74 2.99
CA ALA A 36 27.49 -15.37 3.74
C ALA A 36 28.02 -14.49 4.90
N SER A 37 27.94 -13.16 4.78
CA SER A 37 28.28 -12.23 5.85
C SER A 37 27.21 -12.19 6.95
N GLU A 38 25.93 -12.29 6.58
CA GLU A 38 24.82 -12.41 7.53
C GLU A 38 24.87 -13.77 8.24
N GLU A 39 25.13 -14.88 7.55
CA GLU A 39 25.32 -16.20 8.15
C GLU A 39 26.50 -16.23 9.13
N ALA A 40 27.62 -15.59 8.78
CA ALA A 40 28.76 -15.45 9.68
C ALA A 40 28.48 -14.58 10.92
N ALA A 41 27.51 -13.65 10.83
CA ALA A 41 27.04 -12.84 11.95
C ALA A 41 25.88 -13.52 12.72
N ASN A 42 25.07 -14.33 12.03
CA ASN A 42 23.91 -15.09 12.51
C ASN A 42 24.40 -16.37 13.19
N LEU A 43 24.92 -16.21 14.41
CA LEU A 43 25.30 -17.34 15.27
C LEU A 43 24.09 -18.10 15.87
N MET A 44 22.89 -17.99 15.30
CA MET A 44 21.67 -18.53 15.90
C MET A 44 21.05 -19.63 15.03
N ASP A 45 21.49 -20.86 15.29
CA ASP A 45 20.94 -22.11 14.75
C ASP A 45 19.57 -22.48 15.36
N PHE A 46 19.03 -21.63 16.23
CA PHE A 46 17.82 -21.87 16.99
C PHE A 46 17.04 -20.56 17.18
N LEU A 47 15.88 -20.46 16.54
CA LEU A 47 14.94 -19.36 16.67
C LEU A 47 14.16 -19.51 17.97
N VAL A 48 13.99 -18.42 18.74
CA VAL A 48 13.08 -18.36 19.89
C VAL A 48 12.34 -17.03 19.89
N ILE A 49 11.04 -17.08 20.17
CA ILE A 49 10.18 -15.91 20.32
C ILE A 49 9.23 -16.13 21.50
N VAL A 50 9.25 -15.23 22.47
CA VAL A 50 8.23 -15.17 23.51
C VAL A 50 6.97 -14.54 22.91
N GLY A 51 5.86 -15.26 22.91
CA GLY A 51 4.59 -14.81 22.35
C GLY A 51 3.72 -14.11 23.38
N ASP A 52 2.45 -14.50 23.39
CA ASP A 52 1.47 -14.01 24.34
C ASP A 52 1.81 -14.40 25.79
N VAL A 53 1.70 -13.44 26.71
CA VAL A 53 1.93 -13.64 28.13
C VAL A 53 0.77 -13.05 28.91
N SER A 54 0.08 -13.89 29.67
CA SER A 54 -1.01 -13.52 30.57
C SER A 54 -0.53 -13.52 32.02
N ALA A 55 -1.46 -13.38 32.96
CA ALA A 55 -1.19 -13.47 34.39
C ALA A 55 -0.85 -14.91 34.84
N ASP A 56 -1.24 -15.91 34.07
CA ASP A 56 -1.17 -17.33 34.43
C ASP A 56 -0.66 -18.24 33.32
N SER A 57 -0.33 -17.70 32.16
CA SER A 57 0.26 -18.44 31.06
C SER A 57 1.26 -17.63 30.25
N ALA A 58 2.13 -18.34 29.55
CA ALA A 58 3.06 -17.75 28.60
C ALA A 58 3.26 -18.71 27.43
N ARG A 59 3.21 -18.16 26.22
CA ARG A 59 3.40 -18.90 24.98
C ARG A 59 4.79 -18.62 24.43
N ILE A 60 5.45 -19.66 23.93
CA ILE A 60 6.77 -19.55 23.33
C ILE A 60 6.83 -20.32 22.03
N LEU A 61 7.46 -19.72 21.02
CA LEU A 61 7.67 -20.30 19.71
C LEU A 61 9.17 -20.53 19.51
N TYR A 62 9.53 -21.68 18.95
CA TYR A 62 10.93 -22.05 18.74
C TYR A 62 11.12 -22.96 17.52
N GLU A 63 12.30 -22.87 16.90
CA GLU A 63 12.62 -23.62 15.68
C GLU A 63 14.14 -23.89 15.61
N PRO A 64 14.59 -25.16 15.51
CA PRO A 64 15.93 -25.45 15.01
C PRO A 64 16.03 -25.05 13.54
N THR A 65 16.89 -24.10 13.19
CA THR A 65 16.97 -23.51 11.83
C THR A 65 18.08 -24.12 10.98
N SER A 66 19.11 -24.72 11.60
CA SER A 66 20.28 -25.26 10.91
C SER A 66 20.17 -26.73 10.49
N THR A 67 19.14 -27.44 10.99
CA THR A 67 18.94 -28.86 10.71
C THR A 67 17.54 -29.12 10.18
N ALA A 68 17.43 -29.96 9.15
CA ALA A 68 16.16 -30.56 8.78
C ALA A 68 15.66 -31.51 9.90
N PRO A 69 14.35 -31.84 9.94
CA PRO A 69 13.81 -32.83 10.87
C PRO A 69 14.64 -34.11 10.92
N ASN A 70 15.09 -34.47 12.11
CA ASN A 70 16.09 -35.53 12.34
C ASN A 70 15.83 -36.33 13.62
N ASP A 71 14.65 -36.18 14.22
CA ASP A 71 14.23 -36.82 15.48
C ASP A 71 15.12 -36.51 16.70
N ALA A 72 16.03 -35.53 16.62
CA ALA A 72 16.80 -35.10 17.77
C ALA A 72 15.89 -34.50 18.85
N GLY A 73 16.21 -34.74 20.12
CA GLY A 73 15.44 -34.24 21.25
C GLY A 73 15.55 -32.71 21.40
N ILE A 74 14.40 -32.06 21.54
CA ILE A 74 14.25 -30.66 21.95
C ILE A 74 13.71 -30.67 23.38
N GLN A 75 14.48 -30.09 24.31
CA GLN A 75 14.07 -29.93 25.70
C GLN A 75 13.86 -28.44 26.02
N ILE A 76 12.83 -28.15 26.80
CA ILE A 76 12.44 -26.79 27.18
C ILE A 76 12.20 -26.80 28.68
N GLU A 77 13.02 -26.06 29.41
CA GLU A 77 13.02 -25.99 30.87
C GLU A 77 12.56 -24.60 31.30
N LEU A 78 11.41 -24.51 31.96
CA LEU A 78 10.92 -23.27 32.56
C LEU A 78 11.36 -23.20 34.03
N ALA A 79 11.88 -22.06 34.44
CA ALA A 79 12.17 -21.74 35.83
C ALA A 79 11.59 -20.37 36.21
N ALA A 80 11.16 -20.21 37.47
CA ALA A 80 10.63 -18.97 38.02
C ALA A 80 11.65 -18.33 38.97
N ALA A 81 11.73 -17.00 38.95
CA ALA A 81 12.58 -16.24 39.86
C ALA A 81 12.08 -16.38 41.31
N SER A 82 13.01 -16.51 42.26
CA SER A 82 12.76 -16.48 43.70
C SER A 82 13.27 -15.19 44.34
N ASP A 83 12.86 -14.95 45.59
CA ASP A 83 13.19 -13.74 46.36
C ASP A 83 14.70 -13.51 46.53
N ASP A 84 15.52 -14.56 46.46
CA ASP A 84 16.99 -14.50 46.54
C ASP A 84 17.68 -14.25 45.19
N GLY A 85 16.90 -14.08 44.11
CA GLY A 85 17.38 -13.87 42.74
C GLY A 85 17.78 -15.15 42.01
N SER A 86 17.62 -16.33 42.61
CA SER A 86 17.81 -17.61 41.90
C SER A 86 16.58 -17.98 41.07
N PHE A 87 16.72 -18.98 40.20
CA PHE A 87 15.64 -19.49 39.35
C PHE A 87 15.31 -20.93 39.72
N ILE A 88 14.09 -21.16 40.20
CA ILE A 88 13.59 -22.47 40.64
C ILE A 88 12.88 -23.15 39.47
N PRO A 89 13.23 -24.40 39.10
CA PRO A 89 12.54 -25.14 38.04
C PRO A 89 11.03 -25.26 38.31
N VAL A 90 10.22 -24.96 37.28
CA VAL A 90 8.75 -25.03 37.30
C VAL A 90 8.26 -26.25 36.53
N THR A 91 8.65 -26.35 35.26
CA THR A 91 8.24 -27.46 34.38
C THR A 91 9.31 -27.71 33.32
N GLN A 92 9.31 -28.92 32.78
CA GLN A 92 10.18 -29.32 31.68
C GLN A 92 9.36 -30.14 30.67
N VAL A 93 9.58 -29.86 29.39
CA VAL A 93 8.96 -30.58 28.27
C VAL A 93 10.05 -31.07 27.33
N GLU A 94 9.86 -32.25 26.76
CA GLU A 94 10.76 -32.83 25.76
C GLU A 94 9.96 -33.46 24.61
N HIS A 95 10.39 -33.21 23.38
CA HIS A 95 9.85 -33.85 22.19
C HIS A 95 10.89 -33.96 21.07
N ALA A 96 10.60 -34.76 20.04
CA ALA A 96 11.48 -34.94 18.88
C ALA A 96 11.33 -33.81 17.85
N HIS A 97 12.42 -33.50 17.14
CA HIS A 97 12.42 -32.59 15.99
C HIS A 97 11.90 -33.27 14.71
N THR A 98 10.59 -33.21 14.52
CA THR A 98 9.81 -33.89 13.48
C THR A 98 9.25 -33.01 12.35
N GLN A 99 9.30 -31.67 12.45
CA GLN A 99 8.72 -30.75 11.46
C GLN A 99 9.66 -29.60 11.10
N ALA A 100 9.51 -29.07 9.89
CA ALA A 100 10.41 -28.09 9.28
C ALA A 100 9.89 -26.64 9.40
N TRP A 101 9.09 -26.36 10.41
CA TRP A 101 8.54 -25.05 10.76
C TRP A 101 8.43 -24.95 12.30
N PRO A 102 8.26 -23.74 12.86
CA PRO A 102 8.31 -23.55 14.30
C PRO A 102 7.30 -24.36 15.10
N TYR A 103 7.72 -24.78 16.28
CA TYR A 103 6.87 -25.31 17.34
C TYR A 103 6.37 -24.17 18.21
N ALA A 104 5.18 -24.35 18.80
CA ALA A 104 4.68 -23.49 19.84
C ALA A 104 4.37 -24.31 21.10
N HIS A 105 4.66 -23.73 22.26
CA HIS A 105 4.32 -24.33 23.56
C HIS A 105 3.73 -23.27 24.48
N GLU A 106 2.66 -23.62 25.19
CA GLU A 106 2.05 -22.78 26.21
C GLU A 106 2.32 -23.36 27.59
N PHE A 107 3.02 -22.59 28.41
CA PHE A 107 3.13 -22.84 29.83
C PHE A 107 1.89 -22.28 30.51
N ALA A 108 1.14 -23.10 31.25
CA ALA A 108 -0.05 -22.68 31.97
C ALA A 108 0.15 -22.79 33.49
N THR A 109 -0.81 -22.28 34.26
CA THR A 109 -0.84 -22.33 35.74
C THR A 109 0.32 -21.59 36.41
N LEU A 110 0.84 -20.56 35.75
CA LEU A 110 1.89 -19.69 36.29
C LEU A 110 1.31 -18.73 37.34
N SER A 111 2.19 -18.21 38.20
CA SER A 111 1.82 -17.16 39.15
C SER A 111 1.96 -15.78 38.50
N PRO A 112 1.06 -14.81 38.81
CA PRO A 112 1.12 -13.47 38.23
C PRO A 112 2.31 -12.66 38.73
N ASN A 113 2.78 -11.72 37.90
CA ASN A 113 3.89 -10.82 38.19
C ASN A 113 5.22 -11.53 38.60
N VAL A 114 5.48 -12.71 38.05
CA VAL A 114 6.69 -13.50 38.31
C VAL A 114 7.55 -13.53 37.05
N GLU A 115 8.83 -13.24 37.24
CA GLU A 115 9.83 -13.36 36.18
C GLU A 115 10.22 -14.84 35.99
N HIS A 116 10.34 -15.24 34.73
CA HIS A 116 10.64 -16.59 34.31
C HIS A 116 11.80 -16.60 33.33
N ARG A 117 12.60 -17.67 33.41
CA ARG A 117 13.64 -18.00 32.44
C ARG A 117 13.31 -19.34 31.79
N VAL A 118 13.43 -19.41 30.48
CA VAL A 118 13.29 -20.63 29.69
C VAL A 118 14.65 -21.00 29.12
N VAL A 119 15.09 -22.24 29.34
CA VAL A 119 16.32 -22.78 28.74
C VAL A 119 15.95 -23.82 27.69
N PHE A 120 16.51 -23.67 26.49
CA PHE A 120 16.32 -24.59 25.38
C PHE A 120 17.54 -25.46 25.20
N ARG A 121 17.34 -26.77 25.08
CA ARG A 121 18.38 -27.71 24.68
C ARG A 121 17.98 -28.45 23.41
N PHE A 122 18.92 -28.59 22.50
CA PHE A 122 18.77 -29.36 21.27
C PHE A 122 19.87 -30.41 21.20
N ALA A 123 19.49 -31.68 20.99
CA ALA A 123 20.41 -32.81 21.04
C ALA A 123 21.25 -32.87 22.34
N GLY A 124 20.71 -32.38 23.46
CA GLY A 124 21.36 -32.34 24.77
C GLY A 124 22.21 -31.09 25.04
N GLU A 125 22.48 -30.25 24.04
CA GLU A 125 23.26 -29.02 24.19
C GLU A 125 22.35 -27.81 24.43
N ALA A 126 22.73 -26.90 25.34
CA ALA A 126 21.98 -25.67 25.56
C ALA A 126 22.22 -24.69 24.40
N VAL A 127 21.15 -24.30 23.70
CA VAL A 127 21.22 -23.54 22.44
C VAL A 127 20.60 -22.14 22.53
N ALA A 128 19.66 -21.91 23.46
CA ALA A 128 19.04 -20.62 23.65
C ALA A 128 18.47 -20.45 25.05
N GLU A 129 18.30 -19.19 25.46
CA GLU A 129 17.55 -18.81 26.65
C GLU A 129 16.55 -17.70 26.29
N ALA A 130 15.42 -17.67 26.98
CA ALA A 130 14.44 -16.60 26.89
C ALA A 130 13.92 -16.19 28.27
N TRP A 131 13.42 -14.96 28.38
CA TRP A 131 12.93 -14.37 29.63
C TRP A 131 11.60 -13.68 29.42
N PHE A 132 10.70 -13.83 30.37
CA PHE A 132 9.44 -13.10 30.39
C PHE A 132 8.96 -12.90 31.81
N ARG A 133 8.04 -11.96 32.01
CA ARG A 133 7.34 -11.77 33.28
C ARG A 133 5.85 -11.98 33.03
N THR A 134 5.20 -12.82 33.85
CA THR A 134 3.74 -12.96 33.77
C THR A 134 3.06 -11.64 34.09
N ALA A 135 1.93 -11.38 33.43
CA ALA A 135 1.20 -10.14 33.62
C ALA A 135 0.83 -9.92 35.09
N PRO A 136 0.95 -8.69 35.60
CA PRO A 136 0.47 -8.37 36.94
C PRO A 136 -1.06 -8.50 37.00
N ALA A 137 -1.59 -8.82 38.17
CA ALA A 137 -3.02 -8.76 38.43
C ALA A 137 -3.51 -7.31 38.40
N SER A 138 -4.80 -7.08 38.16
CA SER A 138 -5.39 -5.73 38.17
C SER A 138 -5.32 -5.03 39.53
N THR A 139 -5.13 -5.80 40.60
CA THR A 139 -4.92 -5.29 41.97
C THR A 139 -3.48 -4.86 42.24
N ASP A 140 -2.53 -5.21 41.38
CA ASP A 140 -1.11 -4.94 41.61
C ASP A 140 -0.78 -3.49 41.26
N ALA A 141 -0.10 -2.81 42.20
CA ALA A 141 0.37 -1.44 42.01
C ALA A 141 1.80 -1.45 41.44
N VAL A 142 1.93 -1.77 40.15
CA VAL A 142 3.23 -1.85 39.45
C VAL A 142 3.30 -0.89 38.27
N ASP A 143 4.53 -0.46 37.97
CA ASP A 143 4.84 0.28 36.75
C ASP A 143 5.00 -0.72 35.59
N VAL A 144 4.38 -0.42 34.45
CA VAL A 144 4.41 -1.28 33.24
C VAL A 144 4.73 -0.41 32.03
N ARG A 145 5.65 -0.87 31.19
CA ARG A 145 5.97 -0.27 29.91
C ARG A 145 5.85 -1.29 28.77
N VAL A 146 5.07 -0.92 27.76
CA VAL A 146 4.89 -1.67 26.52
C VAL A 146 5.45 -0.84 25.37
N LEU A 147 6.22 -1.46 24.49
CA LEU A 147 6.75 -0.80 23.29
C LEU A 147 5.86 -1.08 22.08
N SER A 148 5.99 -0.27 21.04
CA SER A 148 5.33 -0.50 19.75
C SER A 148 6.29 -0.29 18.59
N VAL A 149 6.27 -1.20 17.63
CA VAL A 149 7.16 -1.19 16.46
C VAL A 149 6.38 -1.56 15.20
N SER A 150 6.82 -1.06 14.05
CA SER A 150 6.39 -1.53 12.73
C SER A 150 7.39 -1.15 11.66
N CYS A 151 7.24 -1.76 10.49
CA CYS A 151 8.01 -1.47 9.28
C CYS A 151 9.50 -1.77 9.45
N ASP A 152 9.83 -3.07 9.42
CA ASP A 152 11.18 -3.63 9.49
C ASP A 152 11.68 -4.14 8.13
N ARG A 153 12.29 -3.26 7.31
CA ARG A 153 12.80 -3.60 5.96
C ARG A 153 14.18 -4.26 5.96
N PHE A 154 14.49 -5.03 7.00
CA PHE A 154 15.82 -5.62 7.17
C PHE A 154 16.26 -6.47 5.96
N SER A 155 15.34 -7.18 5.31
CA SER A 155 15.65 -7.97 4.09
C SER A 155 16.21 -7.13 2.94
N GLN A 156 15.90 -5.82 2.91
CA GLN A 156 16.26 -4.87 1.87
C GLN A 156 17.48 -4.01 2.20
N ASP A 157 17.81 -3.78 3.49
CA ASP A 157 18.91 -2.89 3.90
C ASP A 157 19.84 -3.40 5.00
N ALA A 158 19.52 -4.54 5.62
CA ALA A 158 20.26 -5.15 6.72
C ALA A 158 20.55 -4.20 7.91
N ASP A 159 19.70 -3.20 8.14
CA ASP A 159 19.92 -2.19 9.16
C ASP A 159 19.30 -2.56 10.52
N ASP A 160 20.14 -2.97 11.46
CA ASP A 160 19.74 -3.30 12.83
C ASP A 160 20.08 -2.21 13.88
N THR A 161 20.52 -1.04 13.44
CA THR A 161 21.03 -0.02 14.39
C THR A 161 19.97 0.50 15.36
N HIS A 162 18.71 0.60 14.92
CA HIS A 162 17.63 1.04 15.80
C HIS A 162 17.13 -0.09 16.72
N TRP A 163 17.16 -1.33 16.24
CA TRP A 163 16.89 -2.50 17.07
C TRP A 163 17.91 -2.63 18.22
N ALA A 164 19.17 -2.27 17.98
CA ALA A 164 20.19 -2.19 19.04
C ALA A 164 19.84 -1.15 20.12
N ALA A 165 19.40 0.05 19.71
CA ALA A 165 18.96 1.07 20.66
C ALA A 165 17.73 0.63 21.46
N LEU A 166 16.78 -0.06 20.81
CA LEU A 166 15.61 -0.64 21.48
C LEU A 166 16.01 -1.76 22.46
N ALA A 167 16.96 -2.61 22.10
CA ALA A 167 17.49 -3.67 22.98
C ALA A 167 18.16 -3.10 24.24
N ASP A 168 18.92 -2.00 24.10
CA ASP A 168 19.52 -1.29 25.23
C ASP A 168 18.44 -0.67 26.14
N ASP A 169 17.42 -0.04 25.55
CA ASP A 169 16.27 0.53 26.27
C ASP A 169 15.54 -0.56 27.08
N MET A 170 15.19 -1.68 26.45
CA MET A 170 14.59 -2.85 27.10
C MET A 170 15.43 -3.39 28.26
N SER A 171 16.74 -3.50 28.06
CA SER A 171 17.64 -4.07 29.06
C SER A 171 17.87 -3.14 30.25
N SER A 172 17.69 -1.83 30.04
CA SER A 172 17.91 -0.80 31.07
C SER A 172 16.65 -0.41 31.84
N ASP A 173 15.46 -0.74 31.32
CA ASP A 173 14.18 -0.41 31.93
C ASP A 173 13.51 -1.63 32.59
N PRO A 174 13.53 -1.72 33.94
CA PRO A 174 12.90 -2.83 34.66
C PRO A 174 11.36 -2.83 34.59
N THR A 175 10.75 -1.78 34.04
CA THR A 175 9.29 -1.71 33.83
C THR A 175 8.86 -2.28 32.47
N TYR A 176 9.81 -2.59 31.59
CA TYR A 176 9.54 -3.21 30.29
C TYR A 176 8.83 -4.56 30.45
N PHE A 177 7.70 -4.70 29.76
CA PHE A 177 6.88 -5.91 29.77
C PHE A 177 6.87 -6.65 28.43
N GLY A 178 6.76 -5.92 27.32
CA GLY A 178 6.62 -6.51 26.00
C GLY A 178 6.47 -5.50 24.87
N ILE A 179 6.30 -6.00 23.65
CA ILE A 179 6.19 -5.22 22.40
C ILE A 179 4.94 -5.62 21.64
N VAL A 180 4.17 -4.62 21.19
CA VAL A 180 3.15 -4.79 20.16
C VAL A 180 3.75 -4.42 18.80
N HIS A 181 3.86 -5.40 17.90
CA HIS A 181 4.24 -5.18 16.52
C HIS A 181 2.99 -4.88 15.71
N THR A 182 2.86 -3.65 15.20
CA THR A 182 1.69 -3.18 14.45
C THR A 182 1.88 -3.33 12.95
N GLY A 183 2.40 -4.47 12.49
CA GLY A 183 2.59 -4.71 11.05
C GLY A 183 4.02 -4.71 10.53
N ASP A 184 4.17 -5.27 9.33
CA ASP A 184 5.37 -5.21 8.50
C ASP A 184 6.61 -5.74 9.23
N GLN A 185 6.49 -6.93 9.84
CA GLN A 185 7.63 -7.57 10.51
C GLN A 185 8.57 -8.21 9.48
N ILE A 186 8.07 -8.51 8.29
CA ILE A 186 8.87 -8.85 7.10
C ILE A 186 8.37 -8.06 5.88
N TYR A 187 9.22 -7.97 4.85
CA TYR A 187 8.86 -7.39 3.55
C TYR A 187 8.99 -8.43 2.45
N ALA A 188 7.86 -8.91 1.95
CA ALA A 188 7.75 -9.91 0.90
C ALA A 188 7.76 -9.32 -0.53
N ASP A 189 7.87 -8.00 -0.68
CA ASP A 189 7.83 -7.27 -1.95
C ASP A 189 8.74 -7.90 -3.02
N ASP A 190 10.00 -8.16 -2.67
CA ASP A 190 10.98 -8.71 -3.60
C ASP A 190 10.62 -10.15 -4.03
N LEU A 191 9.98 -10.93 -3.14
CA LEU A 191 9.46 -12.26 -3.46
C LEU A 191 8.28 -12.16 -4.43
N VAL A 192 7.37 -11.22 -4.17
CA VAL A 192 6.20 -10.97 -5.03
C VAL A 192 6.66 -10.53 -6.43
N ASP A 193 7.55 -9.54 -6.51
CA ASP A 193 8.12 -9.05 -7.76
C ASP A 193 8.83 -10.18 -8.53
N PHE A 194 9.62 -11.00 -7.84
CA PHE A 194 10.27 -12.17 -8.43
C PHE A 194 9.27 -13.21 -8.95
N ALA A 195 8.24 -13.54 -8.16
CA ALA A 195 7.23 -14.52 -8.53
C ALA A 195 6.42 -14.07 -9.76
N VAL A 196 6.02 -12.80 -9.79
CA VAL A 196 5.31 -12.19 -10.92
C VAL A 196 6.19 -12.15 -12.17
N ALA A 197 7.45 -11.71 -12.06
CA ALA A 197 8.37 -11.68 -13.19
C ALA A 197 8.70 -13.09 -13.73
N ARG A 198 8.86 -14.07 -12.83
CA ARG A 198 9.07 -15.48 -13.21
C ARG A 198 7.87 -16.03 -13.96
N ALA A 199 6.63 -15.75 -13.53
CA ALA A 199 5.42 -16.21 -14.20
C ALA A 199 5.29 -15.70 -15.65
N LEU A 200 5.95 -14.59 -16.00
CA LEU A 200 5.98 -14.05 -17.36
C LEU A 200 7.03 -14.71 -18.27
N THR A 201 8.05 -15.34 -17.69
CA THR A 201 9.23 -15.83 -18.43
C THR A 201 9.47 -17.33 -18.29
N ALA A 202 8.89 -17.98 -17.28
CA ALA A 202 9.05 -19.38 -16.93
C ALA A 202 7.80 -19.92 -16.20
N ALA A 203 7.84 -21.18 -15.77
CA ALA A 203 6.78 -21.75 -14.94
C ALA A 203 6.63 -20.98 -13.62
N PRO A 204 5.39 -20.62 -13.21
CA PRO A 204 5.12 -19.98 -11.92
C PRO A 204 5.68 -20.82 -10.76
N LEU A 205 5.98 -20.16 -9.65
CA LEU A 205 6.35 -20.87 -8.42
C LEU A 205 5.16 -21.75 -7.97
N SER A 206 5.48 -22.99 -7.61
CA SER A 206 4.55 -23.85 -6.89
C SER A 206 4.27 -23.31 -5.49
N PHE A 207 3.21 -23.81 -4.86
CA PHE A 207 2.90 -23.49 -3.46
C PHE A 207 4.08 -23.80 -2.53
N ASP A 208 4.71 -24.97 -2.68
CA ASP A 208 5.81 -25.39 -1.81
C ASP A 208 7.07 -24.54 -2.01
N GLU A 209 7.42 -24.19 -3.26
CA GLU A 209 8.53 -23.26 -3.53
C GLU A 209 8.26 -21.87 -2.93
N THR A 210 7.01 -21.39 -3.03
CA THR A 210 6.62 -20.08 -2.51
C THR A 210 6.62 -20.07 -0.98
N LEU A 211 6.07 -21.11 -0.36
CA LEU A 211 6.07 -21.27 1.10
C LEU A 211 7.49 -21.39 1.66
N ASP A 212 8.35 -22.15 1.00
CA ASP A 212 9.77 -22.23 1.38
C ASP A 212 10.47 -20.86 1.28
N ALA A 213 10.16 -20.06 0.26
CA ALA A 213 10.68 -18.70 0.14
C ALA A 213 10.22 -17.78 1.29
N PHE A 214 8.94 -17.83 1.68
CA PHE A 214 8.44 -17.10 2.85
C PHE A 214 9.11 -17.58 4.15
N ARG A 215 9.25 -18.89 4.36
CA ARG A 215 9.94 -19.45 5.54
C ARG A 215 11.39 -18.96 5.63
N LYS A 216 12.11 -18.95 4.50
CA LYS A 216 13.49 -18.42 4.44
C LYS A 216 13.54 -16.94 4.77
N LEU A 217 12.58 -16.15 4.26
CA LEU A 217 12.46 -14.73 4.59
C LEU A 217 12.22 -14.52 6.10
N TYR A 218 11.28 -15.25 6.71
CA TYR A 218 11.07 -15.22 8.16
C TYR A 218 12.32 -15.60 8.95
N ARG A 219 13.01 -16.69 8.58
CA ARG A 219 14.25 -17.12 9.24
C ARG A 219 15.36 -16.08 9.10
N ARG A 220 15.50 -15.45 7.93
CA ARG A 220 16.49 -14.37 7.70
C ARG A 220 16.18 -13.15 8.57
N CYS A 221 14.92 -12.71 8.60
CA CYS A 221 14.51 -11.54 9.36
C CYS A 221 14.51 -11.80 10.87
N PHE A 222 13.87 -12.86 11.35
CA PHE A 222 13.70 -13.16 12.77
C PHE A 222 14.93 -13.82 13.39
N GLY A 223 15.73 -14.55 12.61
CA GLY A 223 16.92 -15.28 13.09
C GLY A 223 18.16 -14.40 13.31
N ARG A 224 18.12 -13.13 12.91
CA ARG A 224 19.25 -12.21 13.08
C ARG A 224 19.53 -11.91 14.55
N PRO A 225 20.80 -11.65 14.96
CA PRO A 225 21.20 -11.75 16.35
C PRO A 225 20.56 -10.68 17.22
N MET A 226 20.45 -9.45 16.68
CA MET A 226 19.85 -8.34 17.42
C MET A 226 18.36 -8.54 17.63
N LEU A 227 17.63 -8.95 16.58
CA LEU A 227 16.20 -9.23 16.73
C LEU A 227 15.95 -10.45 17.63
N GLN A 228 16.79 -11.50 17.57
CA GLN A 228 16.71 -12.61 18.54
C GLN A 228 16.95 -12.16 19.99
N HIS A 229 17.84 -11.21 20.22
CA HIS A 229 18.02 -10.63 21.56
C HIS A 229 16.75 -9.97 22.09
N VAL A 230 16.01 -9.30 21.20
CA VAL A 230 14.72 -8.65 21.51
C VAL A 230 13.60 -9.68 21.66
N LEU A 231 13.40 -10.56 20.67
CA LEU A 231 12.30 -11.54 20.61
C LEU A 231 12.32 -12.58 21.75
N ARG A 232 13.47 -12.76 22.39
CA ARG A 232 13.64 -13.65 23.55
C ARG A 232 13.29 -12.98 24.88
N ARG A 233 12.81 -11.73 24.89
CA ARG A 233 12.60 -10.94 26.11
C ARG A 233 11.26 -10.21 26.14
N GLY A 234 10.44 -10.57 27.11
CA GLY A 234 9.11 -9.98 27.29
C GLY A 234 8.11 -10.49 26.27
N ALA A 235 6.85 -10.11 26.43
CA ALA A 235 5.78 -10.58 25.54
C ALA A 235 5.87 -9.94 24.14
N HIS A 236 5.54 -10.69 23.10
CA HIS A 236 5.38 -10.14 21.74
C HIS A 236 4.01 -10.46 21.18
N TRP A 237 3.29 -9.42 20.76
CA TRP A 237 2.03 -9.53 20.04
C TRP A 237 2.20 -8.95 18.64
N MET A 238 1.98 -9.77 17.62
CA MET A 238 2.22 -9.38 16.23
C MET A 238 0.91 -9.32 15.46
N LEU A 239 0.59 -8.14 14.93
CA LEU A 239 -0.44 -7.96 13.93
C LEU A 239 0.19 -8.01 12.54
N MET A 240 -0.50 -8.65 11.61
CA MET A 240 -0.13 -8.62 10.20
C MET A 240 -0.45 -7.28 9.58
N ASP A 241 0.42 -6.82 8.70
CA ASP A 241 0.16 -5.75 7.74
C ASP A 241 0.36 -6.25 6.31
N ASP A 242 0.36 -5.36 5.32
CA ASP A 242 0.38 -5.80 3.93
C ASP A 242 1.70 -6.37 3.47
N HIS A 243 2.83 -5.76 3.83
CA HIS A 243 4.15 -6.22 3.37
C HIS A 243 4.54 -7.62 3.88
N ASP A 244 3.86 -8.14 4.91
CA ASP A 244 4.01 -9.51 5.38
C ASP A 244 3.59 -10.55 4.30
N ILE A 245 2.74 -10.16 3.35
CA ILE A 245 2.29 -11.01 2.23
C ILE A 245 2.51 -10.32 0.89
N ILE A 246 1.79 -9.21 0.64
CA ILE A 246 1.78 -8.44 -0.61
C ILE A 246 1.47 -6.98 -0.26
N ASN A 247 2.28 -6.03 -0.74
CA ASN A 247 2.05 -4.60 -0.55
C ASN A 247 0.59 -4.18 -0.93
N ASN A 248 -0.04 -3.32 -0.13
CA ASN A 248 -1.45 -2.89 -0.23
C ASN A 248 -2.50 -4.02 -0.14
N TRP A 249 -2.18 -5.14 0.51
CA TRP A 249 -3.05 -6.30 0.55
C TRP A 249 -4.50 -5.99 1.02
N SER A 250 -5.44 -6.60 0.30
CA SER A 250 -6.88 -6.53 0.50
C SER A 250 -7.55 -7.69 -0.25
N TYR A 251 -8.83 -7.97 0.03
CA TYR A 251 -9.83 -7.82 -1.01
C TYR A 251 -9.52 -8.32 -2.42
N GLN A 252 -8.97 -7.37 -3.17
CA GLN A 252 -8.76 -7.42 -4.61
C GLN A 252 -7.62 -8.38 -4.98
N HIS A 253 -6.61 -8.50 -4.12
CA HIS A 253 -5.46 -9.38 -4.33
C HIS A 253 -5.86 -10.86 -4.22
N ALA A 254 -6.72 -11.19 -3.25
CA ALA A 254 -7.27 -12.54 -3.09
C ALA A 254 -8.12 -12.99 -4.31
N ALA A 255 -8.62 -12.05 -5.11
CA ALA A 255 -9.36 -12.35 -6.34
C ALA A 255 -8.45 -12.52 -7.58
N SER A 256 -7.15 -12.25 -7.46
CA SER A 256 -6.19 -12.30 -8.57
C SER A 256 -5.55 -13.69 -8.69
N ALA A 257 -5.77 -14.36 -9.83
CA ALA A 257 -5.15 -15.67 -10.11
C ALA A 257 -3.61 -15.63 -10.06
N THR A 258 -3.01 -14.48 -10.38
CA THR A 258 -1.55 -14.26 -10.33
C THR A 258 -1.01 -14.27 -8.89
N HIS A 259 -1.82 -13.85 -7.92
CA HIS A 259 -1.41 -13.69 -6.52
C HIS A 259 -1.91 -14.82 -5.60
N GLU A 260 -2.80 -15.68 -6.08
CA GLU A 260 -3.47 -16.69 -5.24
C GLU A 260 -2.49 -17.62 -4.50
N VAL A 261 -1.43 -18.06 -5.18
CA VAL A 261 -0.39 -18.91 -4.57
C VAL A 261 0.43 -18.13 -3.53
N LEU A 262 0.78 -16.87 -3.82
CA LEU A 262 1.49 -15.98 -2.89
C LEU A 262 0.67 -15.74 -1.62
N VAL A 263 -0.63 -15.44 -1.76
CA VAL A 263 -1.51 -15.21 -0.62
C VAL A 263 -1.62 -16.45 0.26
N ARG A 264 -1.80 -17.65 -0.32
CA ARG A 264 -1.91 -18.88 0.49
C ARG A 264 -0.61 -19.25 1.19
N ALA A 265 0.52 -19.13 0.49
CA ALA A 265 1.83 -19.43 1.04
C ALA A 265 2.21 -18.41 2.13
N GLY A 266 1.95 -17.12 1.89
CA GLY A 266 2.14 -16.04 2.86
C GLY A 266 1.28 -16.21 4.10
N LEU A 267 -0.03 -16.48 3.95
CA LEU A 267 -0.93 -16.78 5.08
C LEU A 267 -0.45 -17.99 5.89
N ARG A 268 -0.01 -19.05 5.21
CA ARG A 268 0.54 -20.22 5.88
C ARG A 268 1.78 -19.87 6.70
N ALA A 269 2.71 -19.10 6.13
CA ALA A 269 3.92 -18.67 6.83
C ALA A 269 3.60 -17.71 8.00
N PHE A 270 2.69 -16.75 7.81
CA PHE A 270 2.20 -15.89 8.89
C PHE A 270 1.64 -16.71 10.05
N TYR A 271 0.86 -17.77 9.78
CA TYR A 271 0.37 -18.63 10.84
C TYR A 271 1.47 -19.43 11.53
N GLU A 272 2.46 -19.90 10.78
CA GLU A 272 3.61 -20.62 11.34
C GLU A 272 4.45 -19.75 12.28
N TYR A 273 4.75 -18.51 11.91
CA TYR A 273 5.73 -17.66 12.59
C TYR A 273 5.15 -16.60 13.52
N GLN A 274 3.92 -16.14 13.28
CA GLN A 274 3.33 -15.03 14.04
C GLN A 274 2.04 -15.43 14.75
N TYR A 275 1.07 -16.06 14.07
CA TYR A 275 -0.23 -16.37 14.71
C TYR A 275 -0.11 -17.38 15.86
N GLN A 276 0.78 -18.37 15.72
CA GLN A 276 1.07 -19.34 16.78
C GLN A 276 1.64 -18.70 18.06
N LEU A 277 2.11 -17.45 18.04
CA LEU A 277 2.48 -16.71 19.25
C LEU A 277 1.25 -16.35 20.08
N LEU A 278 0.09 -16.27 19.45
CA LEU A 278 -1.15 -15.77 20.03
C LEU A 278 -2.04 -16.92 20.49
N ARG A 279 -2.19 -17.95 19.65
CA ARG A 279 -3.17 -19.04 19.81
C ARG A 279 -2.75 -20.31 19.07
N ASP A 280 -3.31 -21.44 19.46
CA ASP A 280 -3.20 -22.68 18.68
C ASP A 280 -3.94 -22.57 17.35
N VAL A 281 -3.36 -23.18 16.31
CA VAL A 281 -3.94 -23.29 14.98
C VAL A 281 -3.69 -24.69 14.43
N ASP A 282 -4.75 -25.36 13.99
CA ASP A 282 -4.63 -26.66 13.32
C ASP A 282 -4.26 -26.44 11.85
N LEU A 283 -2.98 -26.17 11.65
CA LEU A 283 -2.35 -25.98 10.37
C LEU A 283 -2.54 -27.18 9.42
N ALA A 284 -2.74 -28.40 9.93
CA ALA A 284 -2.92 -29.59 9.11
C ALA A 284 -4.36 -29.71 8.57
N ALA A 285 -5.35 -29.21 9.31
CA ALA A 285 -6.74 -29.16 8.85
C ALA A 285 -7.01 -28.09 7.78
N MET A 286 -6.10 -27.12 7.61
CA MET A 286 -6.25 -26.00 6.69
C MET A 286 -5.60 -26.30 5.32
N ALA A 287 -6.41 -26.32 4.26
CA ALA A 287 -6.00 -26.71 2.91
C ALA A 287 -5.30 -25.58 2.12
N PHE A 288 -4.17 -25.07 2.62
CA PHE A 288 -3.45 -23.94 2.00
C PHE A 288 -2.94 -24.21 0.58
N SER A 289 -2.61 -25.46 0.23
CA SER A 289 -2.05 -25.76 -1.08
C SER A 289 -3.07 -25.70 -2.22
N SER A 290 -4.37 -25.76 -1.91
CA SER A 290 -5.42 -25.93 -2.93
C SER A 290 -6.72 -25.17 -2.70
N SER A 291 -6.99 -24.67 -1.48
CA SER A 291 -8.25 -23.98 -1.20
C SER A 291 -8.29 -22.63 -1.87
N ASN A 292 -9.41 -22.32 -2.53
CA ASN A 292 -9.80 -20.97 -2.95
C ASN A 292 -10.93 -20.41 -2.07
N ASN A 293 -11.31 -21.14 -1.01
CA ASN A 293 -12.25 -20.68 0.00
C ASN A 293 -11.49 -19.93 1.09
N TRP A 294 -11.32 -18.62 0.92
CA TRP A 294 -10.62 -17.73 1.85
C TRP A 294 -11.17 -17.78 3.28
N THR A 295 -12.47 -18.00 3.45
CA THR A 295 -13.08 -18.16 4.78
C THR A 295 -12.59 -19.42 5.49
N SER A 296 -12.28 -20.50 4.77
CA SER A 296 -11.70 -21.71 5.36
C SER A 296 -10.25 -21.55 5.81
N LEU A 297 -9.56 -20.54 5.29
CA LEU A 297 -8.19 -20.22 5.64
C LEU A 297 -8.08 -19.07 6.64
N TYR A 298 -9.21 -18.48 7.05
CA TYR A 298 -9.23 -17.34 7.96
C TYR A 298 -9.17 -17.79 9.41
N GLN A 299 -8.36 -17.08 10.21
CA GLN A 299 -8.31 -17.16 11.65
C GLN A 299 -8.31 -15.75 12.23
N PRO A 300 -9.14 -15.45 13.26
CA PRO A 300 -9.21 -14.11 13.84
C PRO A 300 -7.92 -13.79 14.61
N ALA A 301 -7.24 -12.73 14.22
CA ALA A 301 -6.01 -12.25 14.88
C ALA A 301 -6.27 -11.10 15.87
N HIS A 302 -7.47 -10.51 15.88
CA HIS A 302 -7.83 -9.51 16.88
C HIS A 302 -7.86 -10.12 18.30
N MET A 303 -7.42 -9.34 19.30
CA MET A 303 -7.40 -9.81 20.69
C MET A 303 -7.47 -8.66 21.69
N HIS A 304 -7.76 -9.02 22.94
CA HIS A 304 -7.66 -8.14 24.10
C HIS A 304 -6.76 -8.81 25.13
N ARG A 305 -5.79 -8.06 25.66
CA ARG A 305 -4.87 -8.48 26.69
C ARG A 305 -4.80 -7.46 27.81
N ARG A 306 -4.67 -7.95 29.05
CA ARG A 306 -4.51 -7.12 30.24
C ARG A 306 -3.14 -7.34 30.84
N VAL A 307 -2.45 -6.23 31.08
CA VAL A 307 -1.19 -6.16 31.81
C VAL A 307 -1.45 -5.30 33.04
N GLY A 308 -1.94 -5.92 34.11
CA GLY A 308 -2.55 -5.21 35.23
C GLY A 308 -3.78 -4.43 34.77
N ASN A 309 -3.74 -3.09 34.93
CA ASN A 309 -4.81 -2.18 34.50
C ASN A 309 -4.58 -1.59 33.10
N LEU A 310 -3.47 -1.92 32.44
CA LEU A 310 -3.24 -1.56 31.03
C LEU A 310 -3.90 -2.61 30.14
N SER A 311 -4.92 -2.20 29.39
CA SER A 311 -5.62 -3.03 28.41
C SER A 311 -5.09 -2.76 27.01
N LEU A 312 -4.53 -3.79 26.37
CA LEU A 312 -4.07 -3.78 24.99
C LEU A 312 -5.17 -4.40 24.12
N LEU A 313 -5.84 -3.58 23.31
CA LEU A 313 -6.85 -4.04 22.34
C LEU A 313 -6.23 -4.00 20.95
N LEU A 314 -5.90 -5.16 20.40
CA LEU A 314 -5.29 -5.29 19.08
C LEU A 314 -6.39 -5.56 18.05
N MET A 315 -6.51 -4.67 17.08
CA MET A 315 -7.49 -4.70 16.01
C MET A 315 -6.80 -5.06 14.71
N ASP A 316 -7.25 -6.14 14.10
CA ASP A 316 -6.80 -6.58 12.79
C ASP A 316 -7.57 -5.84 11.67
N THR A 317 -6.86 -5.10 10.84
CA THR A 317 -7.45 -4.37 9.70
C THR A 317 -6.98 -4.92 8.36
N ARG A 318 -6.28 -6.06 8.34
CA ARG A 318 -5.63 -6.61 7.14
C ARG A 318 -6.10 -8.04 6.84
N LEU A 319 -6.13 -9.00 7.77
CA LEU A 319 -6.75 -10.31 7.47
C LEU A 319 -8.24 -10.15 7.25
N ASP A 320 -8.93 -9.39 8.11
CA ASP A 320 -10.37 -9.18 7.95
C ASP A 320 -10.66 -8.46 6.63
N ARG A 321 -9.93 -7.38 6.33
CA ARG A 321 -10.07 -6.65 5.07
C ARG A 321 -9.66 -7.48 3.85
N GLY A 322 -8.75 -8.42 4.04
CA GLY A 322 -8.24 -9.36 3.05
C GLY A 322 -9.23 -10.46 2.69
N LEU A 323 -9.83 -11.07 3.70
CA LEU A 323 -10.50 -12.38 3.59
C LEU A 323 -11.97 -12.38 4.02
N ARG A 324 -12.44 -11.33 4.71
CA ARG A 324 -13.79 -11.24 5.29
C ARG A 324 -14.63 -10.07 4.78
N THR A 325 -14.02 -9.08 4.15
CA THR A 325 -14.74 -7.94 3.53
C THR A 325 -14.79 -8.07 2.00
N SER A 326 -15.48 -7.15 1.33
CA SER A 326 -15.64 -7.20 -0.13
C SER A 326 -15.89 -5.80 -0.72
N ALA A 327 -15.85 -5.70 -2.05
CA ALA A 327 -16.21 -4.48 -2.76
C ALA A 327 -17.65 -4.00 -2.47
N ALA A 328 -18.57 -4.94 -2.19
CA ALA A 328 -19.97 -4.63 -1.88
C ALA A 328 -20.16 -4.04 -0.48
N ALA A 329 -19.22 -4.31 0.44
CA ALA A 329 -19.22 -3.84 1.81
C ALA A 329 -17.78 -3.47 2.22
N PRO A 330 -17.25 -2.32 1.75
CA PRO A 330 -15.88 -1.91 2.04
C PRO A 330 -15.80 -1.42 3.49
N THR A 331 -15.49 -2.33 4.41
CA THR A 331 -15.18 -2.05 5.81
C THR A 331 -13.73 -2.38 6.11
N LEU A 332 -13.19 -1.83 7.21
CA LEU A 332 -11.83 -2.16 7.67
C LEU A 332 -11.75 -3.52 8.36
N MET A 333 -12.87 -4.00 8.90
CA MET A 333 -12.99 -5.30 9.56
C MET A 333 -14.38 -5.89 9.37
N SER A 334 -14.53 -7.17 9.68
CA SER A 334 -15.79 -7.89 9.70
C SER A 334 -16.74 -7.40 10.80
N ASP A 335 -18.03 -7.68 10.66
CA ASP A 335 -19.04 -7.37 11.68
C ASP A 335 -18.75 -8.09 13.02
N GLU A 336 -18.17 -9.29 12.95
CA GLU A 336 -17.79 -10.08 14.13
C GLU A 336 -16.70 -9.38 14.94
N GLN A 337 -15.62 -8.96 14.27
CA GLN A 337 -14.56 -8.20 14.93
C GLN A 337 -15.06 -6.83 15.42
N LEU A 338 -15.91 -6.15 14.65
CA LEU A 338 -16.48 -4.88 15.07
C LEU A 338 -17.30 -5.04 16.37
N ALA A 339 -18.11 -6.09 16.47
CA ALA A 339 -18.86 -6.40 17.68
C ALA A 339 -17.92 -6.69 18.87
N PHE A 340 -16.85 -7.46 18.66
CA PHE A 340 -15.82 -7.71 19.67
C PHE A 340 -15.18 -6.42 20.18
N VAL A 341 -14.79 -5.51 19.27
CA VAL A 341 -14.17 -4.22 19.61
C VAL A 341 -15.15 -3.33 20.39
N GLN A 342 -16.40 -3.23 19.93
CA GLN A 342 -17.44 -2.45 20.61
C GLN A 342 -17.70 -2.98 22.03
N GLN A 343 -17.85 -4.30 22.18
CA GLN A 343 -18.08 -4.92 23.48
C GLN A 343 -16.88 -4.71 24.44
N THR A 344 -15.66 -4.84 23.94
CA THR A 344 -14.44 -4.64 24.75
C THR A 344 -14.36 -3.20 25.26
N LEU A 345 -14.55 -2.22 24.38
CA LEU A 345 -14.55 -0.81 24.76
C LEU A 345 -15.71 -0.47 25.70
N ASP A 346 -16.90 -1.05 25.48
CA ASP A 346 -18.09 -0.73 26.27
C ASP A 346 -18.10 -1.36 27.66
N SER A 347 -17.38 -2.46 27.84
CA SER A 347 -17.26 -3.18 29.13
C SER A 347 -16.14 -2.64 30.03
N ALA A 348 -15.34 -1.70 29.55
CA ALA A 348 -14.26 -1.06 30.29
C ALA A 348 -14.74 -0.46 31.62
N VAL A 349 -14.04 -0.79 32.70
CA VAL A 349 -14.26 -0.14 34.01
C VAL A 349 -13.42 1.15 34.12
N PRO A 350 -13.78 2.11 34.98
CA PRO A 350 -13.09 3.42 35.04
C PRO A 350 -11.58 3.38 35.33
N THR A 351 -11.09 2.28 35.90
CA THR A 351 -9.65 2.08 36.18
C THR A 351 -8.88 1.51 35.00
N ASP A 352 -9.56 0.96 33.99
CA ASP A 352 -8.91 0.39 32.81
C ASP A 352 -8.32 1.53 31.97
N ARG A 353 -7.05 1.39 31.59
CA ARG A 353 -6.41 2.23 30.58
C ARG A 353 -6.34 1.46 29.27
N ILE A 354 -7.13 1.86 28.28
CA ILE A 354 -7.27 1.10 27.04
C ILE A 354 -6.43 1.75 25.95
N VAL A 355 -5.51 0.96 25.40
CA VAL A 355 -4.72 1.31 24.22
C VAL A 355 -5.12 0.40 23.07
N VAL A 356 -5.54 1.02 21.97
CA VAL A 356 -5.98 0.31 20.76
C VAL A 356 -4.84 0.30 19.76
N PHE A 357 -4.45 -0.89 19.28
CA PHE A 357 -3.40 -1.07 18.30
C PHE A 357 -3.99 -1.53 16.96
N THR A 358 -3.56 -0.93 15.87
CA THR A 358 -3.95 -1.31 14.50
C THR A 358 -2.72 -1.34 13.59
N PRO A 359 -2.67 -2.19 12.54
CA PRO A 359 -1.56 -2.20 11.59
C PRO A 359 -1.28 -0.82 10.99
N LEU A 360 -2.36 -0.16 10.57
CA LEU A 360 -2.36 1.17 9.99
C LEU A 360 -3.02 2.19 10.94
N PRO A 361 -2.72 3.49 10.84
CA PRO A 361 -3.33 4.50 11.72
C PRO A 361 -4.82 4.62 11.46
N LEU A 362 -5.61 4.38 12.50
CA LEU A 362 -7.07 4.29 12.40
C LEU A 362 -7.73 5.59 11.90
N PHE A 363 -7.10 6.74 12.13
CA PHE A 363 -7.47 8.00 11.50
C PHE A 363 -6.33 8.54 10.64
N PHE A 364 -6.69 9.02 9.44
CA PHE A 364 -5.75 9.57 8.47
C PHE A 364 -6.27 10.90 7.87
N HIS A 365 -5.51 11.97 8.12
CA HIS A 365 -5.77 13.40 7.84
C HIS A 365 -7.18 13.72 7.30
N THR A 366 -7.42 13.68 5.98
CA THR A 366 -8.73 13.93 5.37
C THR A 366 -9.10 12.86 4.37
N LYS A 367 -10.39 12.78 4.02
CA LYS A 367 -10.85 11.93 2.92
C LYS A 367 -10.21 12.20 1.57
N TYR A 368 -9.75 13.43 1.34
CA TYR A 368 -9.08 13.79 0.10
C TYR A 368 -7.63 13.32 0.07
N SER A 369 -6.92 13.42 1.20
CA SER A 369 -5.56 12.88 1.33
C SER A 369 -5.55 11.36 1.35
N ALA A 370 -6.54 10.73 2.00
CA ALA A 370 -6.71 9.27 1.95
C ALA A 370 -7.01 8.78 0.52
N ALA A 371 -7.93 9.44 -0.20
CA ALA A 371 -8.21 9.09 -1.59
C ALA A 371 -7.03 9.39 -2.52
N PHE A 372 -6.18 10.37 -2.20
CA PHE A 372 -4.95 10.60 -2.96
C PHE A 372 -3.92 9.51 -2.71
N ALA A 373 -3.74 9.07 -1.46
CA ALA A 373 -2.86 7.95 -1.14
C ALA A 373 -3.31 6.66 -1.85
N ASP A 374 -4.61 6.40 -1.90
CA ASP A 374 -5.18 5.29 -2.70
C ASP A 374 -4.79 5.40 -4.19
N VAL A 375 -4.87 6.61 -4.78
CA VAL A 375 -4.48 6.83 -6.18
C VAL A 375 -2.96 6.78 -6.41
N ALA A 376 -2.16 7.32 -5.48
CA ALA A 376 -0.73 7.54 -5.66
C ALA A 376 0.12 6.36 -5.18
N ASP A 377 -0.33 5.67 -4.14
CA ASP A 377 0.37 4.59 -3.45
C ASP A 377 -0.39 3.25 -3.50
N GLY A 378 -1.68 3.26 -3.87
CA GLY A 378 -2.52 2.04 -3.93
C GLY A 378 -3.09 1.62 -2.57
N GLU A 379 -2.79 2.36 -1.49
CA GLU A 379 -3.23 2.02 -0.13
C GLU A 379 -4.57 2.66 0.22
N MET A 380 -5.50 1.84 0.72
CA MET A 380 -6.81 2.29 1.19
C MET A 380 -6.76 2.68 2.67
N TYR A 381 -6.26 3.88 2.96
CA TYR A 381 -6.25 4.40 4.33
C TYR A 381 -7.66 4.60 4.91
N PRO A 382 -7.83 4.48 6.24
CA PRO A 382 -9.12 4.61 6.93
C PRO A 382 -9.88 5.91 6.66
N GLY A 383 -9.19 6.97 6.28
CA GLY A 383 -9.78 8.26 6.00
C GLY A 383 -10.66 8.33 4.74
N ILE A 384 -10.64 7.31 3.86
CA ILE A 384 -11.41 7.34 2.59
C ILE A 384 -12.93 7.41 2.84
N GLU A 385 -13.67 7.98 1.89
CA GLU A 385 -15.13 8.18 2.03
C GLU A 385 -15.87 6.86 2.27
N ALA A 386 -15.40 5.76 1.67
CA ALA A 386 -16.01 4.44 1.79
C ALA A 386 -16.08 3.92 3.24
N PHE A 387 -15.10 4.25 4.08
CA PHE A 387 -15.04 3.79 5.48
C PHE A 387 -15.77 4.72 6.46
N ARG A 388 -16.29 5.87 6.03
CA ARG A 388 -16.99 6.79 6.95
C ARG A 388 -18.20 6.18 7.67
N PRO A 389 -19.09 5.41 7.01
CA PRO A 389 -20.19 4.75 7.72
C PRO A 389 -19.70 3.86 8.85
N PHE A 390 -18.63 3.10 8.61
CA PHE A 390 -17.96 2.28 9.62
C PHE A 390 -17.43 3.14 10.79
N PHE A 391 -16.75 4.25 10.51
CA PHE A 391 -16.27 5.15 11.57
C PHE A 391 -17.37 5.81 12.39
N ARG A 392 -18.51 6.13 11.79
CA ARG A 392 -19.67 6.64 12.55
C ARG A 392 -20.20 5.62 13.54
N GLN A 393 -20.18 4.33 13.18
CA GLN A 393 -20.60 3.25 14.06
C GLN A 393 -19.58 2.98 15.16
N LEU A 394 -18.29 3.11 14.86
CA LEU A 394 -17.21 2.79 15.78
C LEU A 394 -16.87 3.93 16.77
N TRP A 395 -16.96 5.20 16.33
CA TRP A 395 -16.57 6.38 17.13
C TRP A 395 -17.22 6.48 18.53
N PRO A 396 -18.53 6.20 18.71
CA PRO A 396 -19.18 6.26 20.04
C PRO A 396 -18.53 5.34 21.08
N HIS A 397 -17.85 4.28 20.63
CA HIS A 397 -17.15 3.30 21.45
C HIS A 397 -15.67 3.65 21.58
N LEU A 398 -15.00 3.99 20.47
CA LEU A 398 -13.56 4.35 20.45
C LEU A 398 -13.20 5.50 21.38
N ARG A 399 -14.12 6.44 21.60
CA ARG A 399 -13.91 7.56 22.54
C ARG A 399 -13.70 7.14 24.00
N ARG A 400 -13.80 5.84 24.32
CA ARG A 400 -13.45 5.26 25.63
C ARG A 400 -11.99 4.80 25.70
N ALA A 401 -11.30 4.68 24.56
CA ALA A 401 -9.86 4.42 24.54
C ALA A 401 -9.10 5.65 25.04
N ASP A 402 -8.00 5.41 25.73
CA ASP A 402 -7.07 6.46 26.16
C ASP A 402 -6.06 6.81 25.04
N LEU A 403 -5.69 5.83 24.21
CA LEU A 403 -4.72 5.99 23.14
C LEU A 403 -5.01 5.04 21.97
N LEU A 404 -4.82 5.53 20.74
CA LEU A 404 -4.74 4.73 19.53
C LEU A 404 -3.27 4.62 19.10
N VAL A 405 -2.83 3.48 18.58
CA VAL A 405 -1.47 3.25 18.10
C VAL A 405 -1.52 2.56 16.74
N GLY A 406 -0.76 3.03 15.76
CA GLY A 406 -0.65 2.36 14.46
C GLY A 406 0.66 2.59 13.71
N GLY A 407 0.91 1.74 12.72
CA GLY A 407 2.15 1.68 11.93
C GLY A 407 2.05 2.28 10.52
N ASP A 408 2.62 1.57 9.54
CA ASP A 408 2.52 1.78 8.08
C ASP A 408 3.16 3.07 7.49
N LEU A 409 3.06 4.23 8.15
CA LEU A 409 3.40 5.52 7.52
C LEU A 409 4.90 5.86 7.41
N HIS A 410 5.80 4.99 7.86
CA HIS A 410 7.26 5.19 7.84
C HIS A 410 7.71 6.48 8.54
N MET A 411 6.96 6.95 9.54
CA MET A 411 7.26 8.11 10.37
C MET A 411 6.64 7.93 11.76
N THR A 412 7.00 8.79 12.71
CA THR A 412 6.24 8.95 13.95
C THR A 412 5.52 10.29 14.00
N ALA A 413 4.34 10.29 14.63
CA ALA A 413 3.59 11.49 14.97
C ALA A 413 2.66 11.25 16.16
N ALA A 414 2.64 12.17 17.11
CA ALA A 414 1.64 12.23 18.17
C ALA A 414 0.46 13.08 17.71
N THR A 415 -0.66 12.45 17.39
CA THR A 415 -1.82 13.08 16.77
C THR A 415 -3.01 13.15 17.71
N ARG A 416 -3.57 14.35 17.91
CA ARG A 416 -4.86 14.48 18.59
C ARG A 416 -6.00 14.39 17.60
N VAL A 417 -6.80 13.33 17.69
CA VAL A 417 -7.97 13.10 16.84
C VAL A 417 -9.21 13.55 17.58
N CYS A 418 -9.90 14.56 17.07
CA CYS A 418 -11.18 15.01 17.60
C CYS A 418 -12.30 14.64 16.63
N GLY A 419 -13.45 14.23 17.14
CA GLY A 419 -14.60 13.90 16.30
C GLY A 419 -15.95 13.99 17.00
N HIS A 420 -17.00 13.94 16.20
CA HIS A 420 -18.40 13.90 16.61
C HIS A 420 -19.24 13.12 15.58
N VAL A 421 -20.36 12.52 16.00
CA VAL A 421 -21.28 11.81 15.10
C VAL A 421 -22.70 12.36 15.26
N GLY A 422 -23.18 13.02 14.20
CA GLY A 422 -24.53 13.62 14.18
C GLY A 422 -24.57 15.09 14.61
N GLU A 423 -25.73 15.73 14.42
CA GLU A 423 -25.97 17.11 14.85
C GLU A 423 -26.16 17.18 16.37
N GLY A 424 -25.35 18.00 17.05
CA GLY A 424 -25.45 18.24 18.49
C GLY A 424 -24.56 17.37 19.39
N ASP A 425 -23.87 16.36 18.85
CA ASP A 425 -22.85 15.60 19.60
C ASP A 425 -21.61 16.49 19.82
N PRO A 426 -21.15 16.69 21.08
CA PRO A 426 -19.97 17.51 21.33
C PRO A 426 -18.70 16.85 20.78
N TRP A 427 -17.76 17.68 20.34
CA TRP A 427 -16.41 17.22 19.98
C TRP A 427 -15.76 16.54 21.17
N ARG A 428 -15.29 15.31 20.95
CA ARG A 428 -14.43 14.58 21.88
C ARG A 428 -13.13 14.26 21.18
N CYS A 429 -12.05 14.11 21.94
CA CYS A 429 -10.75 13.82 21.38
C CYS A 429 -10.12 12.60 22.03
N VAL A 430 -9.41 11.82 21.22
CA VAL A 430 -8.54 10.72 21.61
C VAL A 430 -7.17 10.97 20.98
N ASP A 431 -6.11 10.62 21.70
CA ASP A 431 -4.77 10.73 21.15
C ASP A 431 -4.44 9.47 20.32
N GLN A 432 -3.67 9.64 19.25
CA GLN A 432 -3.21 8.60 18.34
C GLN A 432 -1.70 8.75 18.18
N LEU A 433 -0.95 7.70 18.47
CA LEU A 433 0.48 7.61 18.23
C LEU A 433 0.70 6.82 16.94
N ILE A 434 1.44 7.39 16.00
CA ILE A 434 1.92 6.67 14.81
C ILE A 434 3.36 6.29 15.08
N THR A 435 3.73 5.02 14.93
CA THR A 435 5.12 4.56 15.09
C THR A 435 5.47 3.54 14.03
N SER A 436 6.29 3.94 13.08
CA SER A 436 6.63 3.17 11.88
C SER A 436 8.00 3.58 11.35
N GLY A 437 8.92 2.62 11.28
CA GLY A 437 10.24 2.81 10.67
C GLY A 437 11.39 2.33 11.56
N MET A 438 11.60 1.02 11.64
CA MET A 438 12.72 0.43 12.39
C MET A 438 14.07 0.45 11.66
N THR A 439 14.04 0.53 10.32
CA THR A 439 15.23 0.41 9.44
C THR A 439 15.39 1.66 8.57
N GLN A 440 16.52 1.80 7.88
CA GLN A 440 16.81 2.98 7.08
C GLN A 440 15.82 3.13 5.92
N GLN A 441 15.58 2.05 5.17
CA GLN A 441 14.67 2.04 4.02
C GLN A 441 13.19 2.11 4.42
N SER A 442 12.86 1.79 5.67
CA SER A 442 11.49 1.89 6.19
C SER A 442 11.14 3.26 6.78
N THR A 443 11.94 4.29 6.50
CA THR A 443 11.69 5.66 6.98
C THR A 443 11.39 6.61 5.83
N THR A 444 10.47 7.53 6.09
CA THR A 444 10.07 8.59 5.16
C THR A 444 11.29 9.39 4.71
N MET A 445 12.25 9.68 5.60
CA MET A 445 13.44 10.50 5.29
C MET A 445 14.32 9.94 4.15
N ASN A 446 14.26 8.63 3.86
CA ASN A 446 15.02 8.03 2.75
C ASN A 446 14.20 7.85 1.47
N GLN A 447 12.92 8.23 1.49
CA GLN A 447 12.01 8.07 0.35
C GLN A 447 11.43 9.43 -0.06
N LEU A 448 12.03 10.07 -1.09
CA LEU A 448 11.64 11.41 -1.54
C LEU A 448 10.13 11.55 -1.82
N LYS A 449 9.51 10.51 -2.40
CA LYS A 449 8.05 10.43 -2.64
C LYS A 449 7.26 10.58 -1.34
N LEU A 450 7.65 9.82 -0.31
CA LEU A 450 7.00 9.85 1.00
C LEU A 450 7.24 11.17 1.74
N ILE A 451 8.45 11.76 1.64
CA ILE A 451 8.74 13.05 2.30
C ILE A 451 7.77 14.11 1.82
N ALA A 452 7.64 14.28 0.50
CA ALA A 452 6.77 15.30 -0.08
C ALA A 452 5.30 15.11 0.34
N PHE A 453 4.83 13.86 0.33
CA PHE A 453 3.47 13.51 0.69
C PHE A 453 3.20 13.74 2.19
N HIS A 454 3.97 13.10 3.07
CA HIS A 454 3.78 13.17 4.51
C HIS A 454 4.00 14.58 5.06
N PHE A 455 5.00 15.31 4.55
CA PHE A 455 5.21 16.72 4.92
C PHE A 455 4.02 17.59 4.51
N THR A 456 3.47 17.38 3.31
CA THR A 456 2.30 18.15 2.85
C THR A 456 1.09 17.92 3.74
N ILE A 457 0.77 16.67 4.08
CA ILE A 457 -0.43 16.37 4.88
C ILE A 457 -0.25 16.75 6.36
N SER A 458 0.90 16.47 6.95
CA SER A 458 1.12 16.67 8.40
C SER A 458 1.50 18.10 8.76
N GLN A 459 2.20 18.83 7.87
CA GLN A 459 2.69 20.18 8.17
C GLN A 459 1.93 21.29 7.44
N ILE A 460 1.65 21.10 6.15
CA ILE A 460 1.07 22.18 5.32
C ILE A 460 -0.45 22.23 5.44
N LEU A 461 -1.13 21.09 5.33
CA LEU A 461 -2.59 21.04 5.21
C LEU A 461 -3.33 21.01 6.54
N GLN A 462 -2.67 20.54 7.60
CA GLN A 462 -3.24 20.39 8.93
C GLN A 462 -3.89 21.69 9.48
N PRO A 463 -3.28 22.89 9.39
CA PRO A 463 -3.92 24.12 9.84
C PRO A 463 -5.22 24.43 9.07
N PHE A 464 -5.26 24.14 7.77
CA PHE A 464 -6.45 24.36 6.95
C PHE A 464 -7.56 23.38 7.30
N HIS A 465 -7.22 22.11 7.58
CA HIS A 465 -8.19 21.12 8.03
C HIS A 465 -8.80 21.56 9.36
N TRP A 466 -7.99 21.96 10.35
CA TRP A 466 -8.52 22.41 11.65
C TRP A 466 -9.45 23.62 11.54
N VAL A 467 -9.02 24.66 10.82
CA VAL A 467 -9.86 25.85 10.63
C VAL A 467 -11.14 25.48 9.88
N TYR A 468 -11.04 24.61 8.86
CA TYR A 468 -12.21 24.13 8.13
C TYR A 468 -13.18 23.37 9.04
N SER A 469 -12.69 22.43 9.87
CA SER A 469 -13.52 21.68 10.81
C SER A 469 -14.17 22.55 11.89
N ALA A 470 -13.53 23.66 12.28
CA ALA A 470 -14.09 24.60 13.25
C ALA A 470 -15.24 25.47 12.69
N VAL A 471 -15.25 25.74 11.38
CA VAL A 471 -16.23 26.67 10.75
C VAL A 471 -17.23 25.97 9.82
N ALA A 472 -16.95 24.75 9.40
CA ALA A 472 -17.86 23.98 8.55
C ALA A 472 -19.05 23.45 9.38
N PRO A 473 -20.23 23.29 8.75
CA PRO A 473 -21.33 22.58 9.38
C PRO A 473 -20.89 21.17 9.80
N ALA A 474 -21.37 20.70 10.96
CA ALA A 474 -21.14 19.36 11.51
C ALA A 474 -21.31 18.23 10.47
N THR A 475 -22.26 18.40 9.54
CA THR A 475 -22.52 17.44 8.45
C THR A 475 -21.41 17.33 7.40
N ARG A 476 -20.36 18.17 7.43
CA ARG A 476 -19.27 18.17 6.45
C ARG A 476 -17.93 17.69 7.02
N THR A 477 -17.75 17.70 8.34
CA THR A 477 -16.49 17.32 9.00
C THR A 477 -16.77 16.60 10.31
N GLU A 478 -16.69 15.28 10.30
CA GLU A 478 -16.91 14.45 11.51
C GLU A 478 -15.65 14.29 12.35
N PHE A 479 -14.47 14.46 11.73
CA PHE A 479 -13.17 14.25 12.37
C PHE A 479 -12.17 15.36 11.98
N ALA A 480 -11.31 15.71 12.93
CA ALA A 480 -10.21 16.67 12.79
C ALA A 480 -8.96 16.13 13.51
N MET A 481 -7.78 16.31 12.92
CA MET A 481 -6.55 15.70 13.42
C MET A 481 -5.44 16.74 13.57
N LEU A 482 -4.83 16.82 14.75
CA LEU A 482 -3.67 17.70 15.01
C LEU A 482 -2.44 16.86 15.33
N SER A 483 -1.57 16.68 14.35
CA SER A 483 -0.28 16.03 14.53
C SER A 483 0.69 16.96 15.25
N ARG A 484 1.49 16.36 16.13
CA ARG A 484 2.55 16.95 16.94
C ARG A 484 3.76 16.01 16.86
N ASP A 485 4.93 16.55 17.16
CA ASP A 485 6.16 15.78 17.31
C ASP A 485 6.42 14.86 16.10
N VAL A 486 6.16 15.39 14.90
CA VAL A 486 6.27 14.63 13.65
C VAL A 486 7.74 14.43 13.31
N PHE A 487 8.16 13.18 13.16
CA PHE A 487 9.54 12.84 12.88
C PHE A 487 9.65 11.77 11.79
N TYR A 488 10.49 12.02 10.80
CA TYR A 488 10.56 11.23 9.57
C TYR A 488 11.68 10.18 9.55
N GLY A 489 12.46 10.06 10.61
CA GLY A 489 13.55 9.09 10.75
C GLY A 489 13.15 7.81 11.48
N LYS A 490 14.14 7.02 11.93
CA LYS A 490 13.88 5.75 12.61
C LYS A 490 13.23 5.99 13.97
N ASN A 491 12.22 5.20 14.29
CA ASN A 491 11.44 5.39 15.50
C ASN A 491 10.79 4.11 16.01
N TYR A 492 10.50 4.09 17.31
CA TYR A 492 9.57 3.16 17.95
C TYR A 492 8.75 3.87 19.03
N GLY A 493 7.62 3.27 19.41
CA GLY A 493 6.69 3.80 20.40
C GLY A 493 6.92 3.24 21.78
N TYR A 494 6.55 4.01 22.80
CA TYR A 494 6.41 3.50 24.16
C TYR A 494 5.07 3.93 24.75
N ILE A 495 4.53 3.07 25.60
CA ILE A 495 3.33 3.26 26.39
C ILE A 495 3.70 2.83 27.80
N ALA A 496 3.59 3.74 28.77
CA ALA A 496 3.91 3.45 30.16
C ALA A 496 2.71 3.77 31.05
N LEU A 497 2.31 2.80 31.87
CA LEU A 497 1.33 2.97 32.93
C LEU A 497 2.06 2.89 34.27
N THR A 498 2.03 3.98 35.02
CA THR A 498 2.59 3.98 36.37
C THR A 498 1.67 3.27 37.35
N LYS A 499 2.21 2.81 38.48
CA LYS A 499 1.46 2.22 39.61
C LYS A 499 0.32 3.11 40.13
N ASN A 500 0.43 4.42 39.93
CA ASN A 500 -0.58 5.42 40.26
C ASN A 500 -1.62 5.65 39.14
N GLN A 501 -1.72 4.73 38.16
CA GLN A 501 -2.68 4.76 37.05
C GLN A 501 -2.55 5.98 36.12
N THR A 502 -1.34 6.57 36.05
CA THR A 502 -1.01 7.62 35.09
C THR A 502 -0.44 7.00 33.83
N LEU A 503 -1.16 7.15 32.72
CA LEU A 503 -0.73 6.73 31.39
C LEU A 503 0.14 7.81 30.74
N SER A 504 1.26 7.41 30.16
CA SER A 504 2.13 8.26 29.35
C SER A 504 2.56 7.50 28.09
N PHE A 505 2.82 8.22 27.01
CA PHE A 505 3.23 7.63 25.74
C PHE A 505 4.11 8.60 24.96
N GLY A 506 4.79 8.08 23.95
CA GLY A 506 5.62 8.86 23.04
C GLY A 506 6.40 7.97 22.10
N SER A 507 7.40 8.55 21.44
CA SER A 507 8.31 7.79 20.58
C SER A 507 9.76 8.05 20.95
N VAL A 508 10.56 7.01 20.83
CA VAL A 508 12.02 7.11 20.78
C VAL A 508 12.40 7.25 19.32
N VAL A 509 13.31 8.18 19.02
CA VAL A 509 13.68 8.56 17.66
C VAL A 509 15.19 8.53 17.48
N GLN A 510 15.65 8.11 16.30
CA GLN A 510 17.06 8.14 15.93
C GLN A 510 17.23 9.01 14.67
N PRO A 511 17.77 10.24 14.81
CA PRO A 511 17.98 11.15 13.69
C PRO A 511 19.10 10.71 12.76
N TYR A 512 18.97 11.07 11.50
CA TYR A 512 20.05 10.94 10.52
C TYR A 512 21.02 12.11 10.66
N GLY A 513 22.33 11.82 10.64
CA GLY A 513 23.39 12.82 10.77
C GLY A 513 23.62 13.69 9.53
N THR A 514 22.78 13.60 8.49
CA THR A 514 22.95 14.39 7.26
C THR A 514 22.37 15.79 7.44
N LEU A 515 23.00 16.78 6.78
CA LEU A 515 22.52 18.18 6.81
C LEU A 515 21.11 18.29 6.23
N SER A 516 20.80 17.56 5.16
CA SER A 516 19.47 17.56 4.53
C SER A 516 18.38 17.05 5.48
N ALA A 517 18.61 15.92 6.15
CA ALA A 517 17.65 15.37 7.11
C ALA A 517 17.43 16.34 8.28
N THR A 518 18.51 16.94 8.77
CA THR A 518 18.44 17.95 9.84
C THR A 518 17.62 19.17 9.41
N LEU A 519 17.82 19.69 8.19
CA LEU A 519 17.06 20.82 7.67
C LEU A 519 15.57 20.49 7.48
N ILE A 520 15.25 19.30 6.94
CA ILE A 520 13.87 18.85 6.77
C ILE A 520 13.17 18.77 8.13
N GLN A 521 13.82 18.15 9.12
CA GLN A 521 13.27 18.02 10.46
C GLN A 521 13.08 19.40 11.13
N LEU A 522 14.06 20.29 11.04
CA LEU A 522 13.98 21.63 11.62
C LEU A 522 12.82 22.45 11.03
N VAL A 523 12.56 22.34 9.73
CA VAL A 523 11.42 22.99 9.09
C VAL A 523 10.10 22.36 9.58
N SER A 524 10.04 21.03 9.69
CA SER A 524 8.89 20.31 10.24
C SER A 524 8.55 20.78 11.66
N ASP A 525 9.56 20.83 12.54
CA ASP A 525 9.40 21.25 13.93
C ASP A 525 8.93 22.70 14.04
N ALA A 526 9.48 23.60 13.22
CA ALA A 526 9.08 25.00 13.18
C ALA A 526 7.62 25.18 12.73
N LEU A 527 7.17 24.42 11.73
CA LEU A 527 5.78 24.44 11.26
C LEU A 527 4.81 23.84 12.28
N THR A 528 5.19 22.71 12.90
CA THR A 528 4.44 22.09 13.99
C THR A 528 4.28 23.06 15.16
N TRP A 529 5.36 23.72 15.58
CA TRP A 529 5.33 24.74 16.63
C TRP A 529 4.41 25.90 16.27
N ALA A 530 4.52 26.43 15.04
CA ALA A 530 3.70 27.55 14.58
C ALA A 530 2.21 27.20 14.49
N ALA A 531 1.88 25.95 14.13
CA ALA A 531 0.51 25.44 14.11
C ALA A 531 -0.08 25.34 15.52
N GLN A 532 0.69 24.81 16.47
CA GLN A 532 0.26 24.66 17.87
C GLN A 532 0.05 25.98 18.60
N HIS A 533 0.85 27.01 18.29
CA HIS A 533 0.77 28.33 18.94
C HIS A 533 -0.16 29.30 18.21
N GLY A 534 -0.95 28.84 17.23
CA GLY A 534 -1.93 29.66 16.52
C GLY A 534 -1.32 30.80 15.67
N VAL A 535 -0.03 30.76 15.40
CA VAL A 535 0.67 31.76 14.57
C VAL A 535 0.22 31.64 13.11
N LEU A 536 0.06 30.40 12.62
CA LEU A 536 -0.44 30.13 11.27
C LEU A 536 -1.93 30.47 11.13
N SER A 537 -2.76 30.19 12.13
CA SER A 537 -4.19 30.53 12.10
C SER A 537 -4.43 32.04 12.16
N SER A 538 -3.60 32.80 12.91
CA SER A 538 -3.71 34.26 13.02
C SER A 538 -3.26 34.98 11.74
N GLY A 539 -2.13 34.59 11.14
CA GLY A 539 -1.64 35.17 9.89
C GLY A 539 -2.55 34.90 8.69
N ILE A 540 -3.17 33.71 8.63
CA ILE A 540 -4.08 33.31 7.55
C ILE A 540 -5.48 33.91 7.75
N PHE A 541 -5.95 34.09 8.98
CA PHE A 541 -7.20 34.81 9.27
C PHE A 541 -7.06 36.30 8.92
N VAL A 542 -5.94 36.94 9.27
CA VAL A 542 -5.64 38.32 8.86
C VAL A 542 -5.50 38.43 7.34
N GLY A 543 -4.80 37.49 6.68
CA GLY A 543 -4.71 37.45 5.21
C GLY A 543 -6.08 37.27 4.53
N SER A 544 -6.94 36.41 5.07
CA SER A 544 -8.30 36.20 4.57
C SER A 544 -9.22 37.40 4.83
N CYS A 545 -9.04 38.11 5.95
CA CYS A 545 -9.74 39.35 6.26
C CYS A 545 -9.26 40.53 5.39
N VAL A 546 -7.96 40.64 5.11
CA VAL A 546 -7.39 41.67 4.21
C VAL A 546 -7.84 41.44 2.76
N ILE A 547 -7.90 40.18 2.30
CA ILE A 547 -8.46 39.81 0.99
C ILE A 547 -9.98 40.06 0.93
N SER A 548 -10.70 39.89 2.04
CA SER A 548 -12.13 40.22 2.15
C SER A 548 -12.40 41.74 2.18
N MET A 549 -11.48 42.54 2.72
CA MET A 549 -11.60 44.01 2.80
C MET A 549 -11.18 44.73 1.51
N HIS A 550 -10.27 44.16 0.71
CA HIS A 550 -9.98 44.67 -0.63
C HIS A 550 -10.98 44.14 -1.67
N ARG A 551 -12.12 44.83 -1.75
CA ARG A 551 -13.08 44.73 -2.86
C ARG A 551 -12.41 45.01 -4.20
N PHE A 552 -11.89 43.98 -4.86
CA PHE A 552 -11.75 44.00 -6.31
C PHE A 552 -13.15 43.87 -6.92
N ARG A 553 -13.65 44.99 -7.45
CA ARG A 553 -14.77 45.04 -8.38
C ARG A 553 -14.34 44.30 -9.66
N SER A 554 -14.81 43.06 -9.82
CA SER A 554 -14.81 42.33 -11.09
C SER A 554 -15.93 41.28 -11.04
N PRO A 555 -16.71 41.09 -12.14
CA PRO A 555 -18.00 40.43 -12.09
C PRO A 555 -17.84 38.92 -12.19
N PHE A 556 -17.47 38.26 -11.10
CA PHE A 556 -17.53 36.79 -11.00
C PHE A 556 -18.11 36.40 -9.64
N LEU A 557 -19.42 36.67 -9.50
CA LEU A 557 -20.26 36.19 -8.42
C LEU A 557 -21.31 35.26 -9.04
N ASN A 558 -21.12 33.95 -8.85
CA ASN A 558 -22.16 32.94 -8.59
C ASN A 558 -21.54 31.54 -8.75
N PHE A 559 -21.37 30.80 -7.66
CA PHE A 559 -21.54 29.34 -7.69
C PHE A 559 -21.91 28.82 -6.28
N GLN A 560 -23.20 28.87 -5.96
CA GLN A 560 -23.86 27.64 -5.52
C GLN A 560 -23.48 26.55 -6.53
N ARG A 561 -23.29 25.26 -6.17
CA ARG A 561 -23.32 24.22 -7.21
C ARG A 561 -24.78 24.09 -7.68
N THR A 562 -25.29 25.12 -8.34
CA THR A 562 -26.22 24.94 -9.43
C THR A 562 -25.52 24.02 -10.42
N MET A 563 -26.31 23.18 -11.09
CA MET A 563 -25.96 22.72 -12.43
C MET A 563 -25.76 23.97 -13.30
N GLY A 564 -24.57 24.56 -13.23
CA GLY A 564 -24.21 25.76 -13.97
C GLY A 564 -23.31 25.35 -15.11
N THR A 565 -23.88 25.28 -16.30
CA THR A 565 -23.14 25.08 -17.55
C THR A 565 -22.26 26.31 -17.79
N ARG A 566 -20.93 26.13 -17.83
CA ARG A 566 -20.03 27.16 -18.34
C ARG A 566 -20.12 27.13 -19.86
N SER A 567 -20.73 28.16 -20.44
CA SER A 567 -20.75 28.33 -21.90
C SER A 567 -19.38 28.83 -22.38
N PHE A 568 -18.87 28.21 -23.44
CA PHE A 568 -17.71 28.70 -24.20
C PHE A 568 -18.21 29.17 -25.55
N ASP A 569 -18.13 30.47 -25.82
CA ASP A 569 -18.36 30.99 -27.18
C ASP A 569 -17.12 30.71 -28.03
N VAL A 570 -17.27 29.85 -29.03
CA VAL A 570 -16.22 29.44 -29.95
C VAL A 570 -15.58 30.65 -30.64
N LYS A 571 -16.34 31.72 -30.93
CA LYS A 571 -15.79 32.94 -31.57
C LYS A 571 -14.77 33.66 -30.70
N SER A 572 -14.85 33.49 -29.38
CA SER A 572 -13.95 34.08 -28.39
C SER A 572 -12.91 33.09 -27.85
N THR A 573 -12.96 31.83 -28.30
CA THR A 573 -12.11 30.74 -27.82
C THR A 573 -10.87 30.63 -28.69
N THR A 574 -9.69 30.55 -28.06
CA THR A 574 -8.43 30.34 -28.82
C THR A 574 -8.39 28.93 -29.41
N ALA A 575 -7.67 28.74 -30.53
CA ALA A 575 -7.52 27.42 -31.15
C ALA A 575 -6.95 26.36 -30.19
N ARG A 576 -6.00 26.75 -29.32
CA ARG A 576 -5.44 25.89 -28.27
C ARG A 576 -6.50 25.48 -27.25
N GLN A 577 -7.33 26.42 -26.81
CA GLN A 577 -8.40 26.15 -25.85
C GLN A 577 -9.50 25.27 -26.47
N ALA A 578 -9.85 25.51 -27.74
CA ALA A 578 -10.78 24.64 -28.48
C ALA A 578 -10.24 23.21 -28.59
N TYR A 579 -8.95 23.04 -28.93
CA TYR A 579 -8.30 21.73 -28.96
C TYR A 579 -8.33 21.02 -27.60
N GLN A 580 -8.04 21.73 -26.51
CA GLN A 580 -8.11 21.18 -25.15
C GLN A 580 -9.53 20.77 -24.76
N LEU A 581 -10.54 21.58 -25.11
CA LEU A 581 -11.95 21.25 -24.88
C LEU A 581 -12.37 20.01 -25.67
N LEU A 582 -12.00 19.92 -26.96
CA LEU A 582 -12.32 18.78 -27.81
C LEU A 582 -11.66 17.48 -27.30
N THR A 583 -10.35 17.51 -27.05
CA THR A 583 -9.60 16.33 -26.57
C THR A 583 -9.90 15.97 -25.12
N GLY A 584 -10.44 16.89 -24.33
CA GLY A 584 -10.92 16.62 -22.97
C GLY A 584 -12.40 16.23 -22.88
N ALA A 585 -13.18 16.39 -23.95
CA ALA A 585 -14.59 16.00 -24.00
C ALA A 585 -14.80 14.67 -24.73
N VAL A 586 -14.02 14.42 -25.80
CA VAL A 586 -14.09 13.18 -26.59
C VAL A 586 -13.02 12.23 -26.08
N MET A 587 -13.40 11.36 -25.14
CA MET A 587 -12.56 10.35 -24.49
C MET A 587 -13.38 9.15 -24.01
N PRO A 588 -12.78 7.96 -23.83
CA PRO A 588 -11.44 7.58 -24.33
C PRO A 588 -11.41 7.55 -25.86
N ARG A 589 -10.30 7.98 -26.47
CA ARG A 589 -10.16 7.92 -27.94
C ARG A 589 -9.36 6.70 -28.37
N PRO A 590 -9.83 5.89 -29.32
CA PRO A 590 -9.04 4.78 -29.83
C PRO A 590 -7.82 5.32 -30.62
N ILE A 591 -6.78 4.49 -30.72
CA ILE A 591 -5.52 4.86 -31.35
C ILE A 591 -5.36 4.03 -32.62
N ALA A 592 -5.22 4.68 -33.77
CA ALA A 592 -4.74 4.06 -34.99
C ALA A 592 -3.22 4.13 -35.03
N TRP A 593 -2.54 2.99 -34.95
CA TRP A 593 -1.09 2.91 -35.11
C TRP A 593 -0.76 2.45 -36.53
N ILE A 594 -0.45 3.42 -37.40
CA ILE A 594 -0.53 3.21 -38.84
C ILE A 594 0.85 2.99 -39.44
N SER A 595 1.06 1.81 -40.03
CA SER A 595 2.19 1.51 -40.90
C SER A 595 1.93 2.01 -42.32
N THR A 596 2.93 2.60 -42.97
CA THR A 596 2.90 2.97 -44.39
C THR A 596 4.26 2.73 -45.04
N VAL A 597 4.31 2.73 -46.38
CA VAL A 597 5.55 2.67 -47.15
C VAL A 597 5.59 3.84 -48.13
N SER A 598 6.74 4.52 -48.22
CA SER A 598 6.98 5.60 -49.16
C SER A 598 7.17 5.10 -50.59
N ALA A 599 7.11 6.00 -51.58
CA ALA A 599 7.39 5.64 -52.98
C ALA A 599 8.81 5.09 -53.21
N THR A 600 9.75 5.37 -52.29
CA THR A 600 11.13 4.88 -52.32
C THR A 600 11.33 3.60 -51.51
N GLY A 601 10.26 3.03 -50.93
CA GLY A 601 10.30 1.79 -50.16
C GLY A 601 10.61 1.96 -48.66
N THR A 602 10.70 3.19 -48.16
CA THR A 602 10.95 3.45 -46.72
C THR A 602 9.68 3.22 -45.92
N THR A 603 9.76 2.43 -44.84
CA THR A 603 8.63 2.21 -43.93
C THR A 603 8.45 3.39 -42.97
N ASN A 604 7.21 3.68 -42.59
CA ASN A 604 6.88 4.62 -41.51
C ASN A 604 5.81 4.03 -40.61
N LEU A 605 5.84 4.39 -39.32
CA LEU A 605 4.88 3.94 -38.32
C LEU A 605 4.57 5.06 -37.33
N ALA A 606 3.30 5.47 -37.22
CA ALA A 606 2.92 6.59 -36.35
C ALA A 606 1.51 6.43 -35.73
N PRO A 607 1.28 6.95 -34.49
CA PRO A 607 0.00 6.85 -33.82
C PRO A 607 -0.91 8.08 -34.02
N PHE A 608 -2.20 7.84 -34.18
CA PHE A 608 -3.24 8.86 -34.36
C PHE A 608 -4.45 8.55 -33.46
N SER A 609 -4.79 9.47 -32.54
CA SER A 609 -5.94 9.29 -31.63
C SER A 609 -7.24 9.90 -32.14
N PHE A 610 -7.26 10.55 -33.30
CA PHE A 610 -8.50 11.05 -33.90
C PHE A 610 -9.01 9.98 -34.86
N PHE A 611 -9.39 8.83 -34.30
CA PHE A 611 -9.68 7.60 -35.02
C PHE A 611 -11.10 7.09 -34.68
N THR A 612 -11.84 6.60 -35.67
CA THR A 612 -13.16 5.97 -35.48
C THR A 612 -13.55 5.08 -36.66
N VAL A 613 -14.53 4.20 -36.45
CA VAL A 613 -15.24 3.47 -37.52
C VAL A 613 -16.22 4.44 -38.22
N VAL A 614 -16.30 4.36 -39.55
CA VAL A 614 -17.17 5.19 -40.40
C VAL A 614 -18.32 4.38 -41.00
N SER A 615 -18.03 3.16 -41.47
CA SER A 615 -19.01 2.28 -42.10
C SER A 615 -18.66 0.83 -41.84
N SER A 616 -19.68 -0.03 -41.75
CA SER A 616 -19.50 -1.49 -41.67
C SER A 616 -19.67 -2.21 -43.01
N ASP A 617 -20.34 -1.58 -43.99
CA ASP A 617 -20.56 -2.15 -45.33
C ASP A 617 -20.55 -1.04 -46.42
N PRO A 618 -19.44 -0.85 -47.16
CA PRO A 618 -18.15 -1.51 -46.97
C PRO A 618 -17.49 -1.08 -45.63
N PRO A 619 -16.58 -1.90 -45.07
CA PRO A 619 -15.89 -1.58 -43.82
C PRO A 619 -14.91 -0.43 -44.02
N ILE A 620 -15.21 0.72 -43.42
CA ILE A 620 -14.40 1.94 -43.55
C ILE A 620 -14.08 2.46 -42.15
N VAL A 621 -12.80 2.78 -41.93
CA VAL A 621 -12.31 3.50 -40.75
C VAL A 621 -11.78 4.86 -41.16
N SER A 622 -11.68 5.79 -40.20
CA SER A 622 -11.08 7.10 -40.44
C SER A 622 -10.07 7.44 -39.39
N TYR A 623 -8.96 8.06 -39.82
CA TYR A 623 -8.09 8.80 -38.92
C TYR A 623 -7.98 10.26 -39.39
N THR A 624 -7.79 11.17 -38.45
CA THR A 624 -7.56 12.58 -38.74
C THR A 624 -6.16 12.97 -38.29
N GLN A 625 -5.41 13.62 -39.18
CA GLN A 625 -4.18 14.30 -38.80
C GLN A 625 -4.41 15.82 -38.74
N ILE A 626 -3.90 16.45 -37.68
CA ILE A 626 -3.93 17.90 -37.47
C ILE A 626 -2.51 18.44 -37.64
N PHE A 627 -2.38 19.61 -38.26
CA PHE A 627 -1.09 20.24 -38.52
C PHE A 627 -0.76 21.38 -37.55
N PRO A 628 0.51 21.51 -37.13
CA PRO A 628 1.03 22.75 -36.54
C PRO A 628 1.14 23.88 -37.58
N THR A 629 1.43 23.52 -38.84
CA THR A 629 1.63 24.45 -39.96
C THR A 629 0.67 24.11 -41.10
N PRO A 630 -0.19 25.04 -41.56
CA PRO A 630 -1.09 24.79 -42.68
C PRO A 630 -0.33 24.40 -43.95
N GLY A 631 -0.75 23.31 -44.61
CA GLY A 631 -0.27 22.92 -45.95
C GLY A 631 0.79 21.82 -46.01
N THR A 632 1.35 21.36 -44.89
CA THR A 632 2.36 20.29 -44.86
C THR A 632 1.77 18.96 -44.41
N ASP A 633 1.71 17.96 -45.28
CA ASP A 633 1.29 16.60 -44.93
C ASP A 633 2.35 15.87 -44.08
N LYS A 634 1.93 15.09 -43.07
CA LYS A 634 2.84 14.14 -42.39
C LYS A 634 3.19 12.99 -43.34
N ASP A 635 4.34 12.36 -43.11
CA ASP A 635 4.85 11.25 -43.92
C ASP A 635 3.83 10.13 -44.12
N THR A 636 3.06 9.77 -43.09
CA THR A 636 1.96 8.80 -43.20
C THR A 636 0.97 9.13 -44.32
N LEU A 637 0.50 10.39 -44.42
CA LEU A 637 -0.43 10.78 -45.49
C LEU A 637 0.28 10.95 -46.85
N THR A 638 1.51 11.44 -46.86
CA THR A 638 2.34 11.54 -48.07
C THR A 638 2.51 10.16 -48.70
N ASN A 639 2.86 9.17 -47.89
CA ASN A 639 2.99 7.77 -48.28
C ASN A 639 1.66 7.22 -48.77
N LEU A 640 0.58 7.35 -47.98
CA LEU A 640 -0.76 6.89 -48.37
C LEU A 640 -1.27 7.48 -49.68
N LYS A 641 -0.97 8.76 -49.97
CA LYS A 641 -1.35 9.38 -51.25
C LYS A 641 -0.58 8.77 -52.42
N ALA A 642 0.67 8.38 -52.22
CA ALA A 642 1.54 7.79 -53.24
C ALA A 642 1.26 6.30 -53.47
N THR A 643 1.13 5.51 -52.40
CA THR A 643 1.06 4.04 -52.46
C THR A 643 -0.35 3.49 -52.30
N LYS A 644 -1.30 4.29 -51.81
CA LYS A 644 -2.71 3.93 -51.59
C LYS A 644 -2.95 2.81 -50.58
N GLU A 645 -1.95 2.36 -49.85
CA GLU A 645 -2.03 1.21 -48.95
C GLU A 645 -1.47 1.53 -47.57
N CYS A 646 -2.02 0.92 -46.52
CA CYS A 646 -1.50 0.98 -45.17
C CYS A 646 -1.97 -0.21 -44.32
N VAL A 647 -1.39 -0.35 -43.13
CA VAL A 647 -1.88 -1.26 -42.09
C VAL A 647 -2.18 -0.45 -40.83
N VAL A 648 -3.39 -0.56 -40.30
CA VAL A 648 -3.76 -0.01 -38.99
C VAL A 648 -3.59 -1.11 -37.95
N ASN A 649 -2.62 -0.92 -37.06
CA ASN A 649 -2.28 -1.86 -35.99
C ASN A 649 -3.00 -1.47 -34.70
N PHE A 650 -3.50 -2.48 -34.00
CA PHE A 650 -4.06 -2.33 -32.67
C PHE A 650 -2.96 -2.17 -31.61
N VAL A 651 -3.22 -1.32 -30.62
CA VAL A 651 -2.30 -1.05 -29.51
C VAL A 651 -2.86 -1.67 -28.24
N SER A 652 -2.22 -2.76 -27.80
CA SER A 652 -2.48 -3.34 -26.49
C SER A 652 -1.73 -2.59 -25.39
N ALA A 653 -2.10 -2.82 -24.13
CA ALA A 653 -1.40 -2.26 -22.97
C ALA A 653 0.12 -2.54 -23.00
N ALA A 654 0.54 -3.72 -23.47
CA ALA A 654 1.96 -4.09 -23.57
C ALA A 654 2.72 -3.34 -24.67
N LEU A 655 2.01 -2.78 -25.67
CA LEU A 655 2.60 -2.08 -26.81
C LEU A 655 2.56 -0.55 -26.65
N VAL A 656 2.01 -0.02 -25.54
CA VAL A 656 1.77 1.41 -25.38
C VAL A 656 3.06 2.22 -25.43
N ASP A 657 4.13 1.75 -24.79
CA ASP A 657 5.41 2.47 -24.75
C ASP A 657 6.11 2.44 -26.11
N VAL A 658 6.09 1.29 -26.79
CA VAL A 658 6.63 1.13 -28.15
C VAL A 658 5.88 2.04 -29.13
N MET A 659 4.55 2.03 -29.07
CA MET A 659 3.72 2.92 -29.87
C MET A 659 4.01 4.39 -29.55
N ASN A 660 4.13 4.75 -28.28
CA ASN A 660 4.41 6.13 -27.88
C ASN A 660 5.79 6.60 -28.38
N ALA A 661 6.81 5.72 -28.38
CA ALA A 661 8.12 6.00 -28.94
C ALA A 661 8.06 6.36 -30.44
N THR A 662 7.16 5.73 -31.21
CA THR A 662 6.94 6.07 -32.64
C THR A 662 6.30 7.45 -32.86
N SER A 663 5.85 8.14 -31.81
CA SER A 663 5.31 9.51 -31.91
C SER A 663 6.37 10.61 -31.87
N ALA A 664 7.64 10.25 -31.61
CA ALA A 664 8.74 11.20 -31.59
C ALA A 664 8.95 11.87 -32.96
N PRO A 665 9.49 13.10 -33.02
CA PRO A 665 9.68 13.83 -34.27
C PRO A 665 10.91 13.34 -35.04
N PHE A 666 10.82 12.14 -35.63
CA PHE A 666 11.87 11.60 -36.49
C PHE A 666 12.07 12.47 -37.74
N PRO A 667 13.31 12.58 -38.27
CA PRO A 667 13.54 13.26 -39.54
C PRO A 667 12.82 12.59 -40.71
N HIS A 668 12.40 13.37 -41.70
CA HIS A 668 11.78 12.85 -42.91
C HIS A 668 12.66 11.79 -43.59
N GLY A 669 12.05 10.66 -43.98
CA GLY A 669 12.74 9.54 -44.63
C GLY A 669 13.48 8.59 -43.68
N VAL A 670 13.41 8.80 -42.36
CA VAL A 670 13.85 7.83 -41.35
C VAL A 670 12.67 6.95 -40.96
N SER A 671 12.87 5.62 -41.00
CA SER A 671 11.86 4.67 -40.56
C SER A 671 11.81 4.57 -39.04
N GLU A 672 10.64 4.83 -38.44
CA GLU A 672 10.42 4.60 -37.01
C GLU A 672 10.49 3.12 -36.66
N ILE A 673 10.12 2.23 -37.60
CA ILE A 673 10.20 0.78 -37.43
C ILE A 673 11.66 0.35 -37.25
N ASP A 674 12.52 0.77 -38.18
CA ASP A 674 13.93 0.37 -38.17
C ASP A 674 14.68 1.04 -37.01
N ALA A 675 14.40 2.32 -36.74
CA ALA A 675 15.06 3.08 -35.67
C ALA A 675 14.76 2.52 -34.27
N LEU A 676 13.58 1.94 -34.06
CA LEU A 676 13.14 1.39 -32.78
C LEU A 676 13.23 -0.15 -32.73
N GLY A 677 13.71 -0.81 -33.78
CA GLY A 677 13.84 -2.27 -33.84
C GLY A 677 12.50 -3.00 -33.76
N ILE A 678 11.43 -2.43 -34.33
CA ILE A 678 10.09 -3.00 -34.26
C ILE A 678 9.96 -4.15 -35.26
N ALA A 679 9.67 -5.35 -34.76
CA ALA A 679 9.45 -6.52 -35.60
C ALA A 679 8.18 -6.36 -36.48
N THR A 680 8.31 -6.69 -37.76
CA THR A 680 7.21 -6.59 -38.74
C THR A 680 6.80 -7.95 -39.27
N ILE A 681 5.59 -8.01 -39.83
CA ILE A 681 5.02 -9.18 -40.50
C ILE A 681 4.42 -8.77 -41.85
N ALA A 682 4.58 -9.62 -42.86
CA ALA A 682 4.02 -9.39 -44.19
C ALA A 682 2.49 -9.42 -44.17
N SER A 683 1.89 -8.52 -44.96
CA SER A 683 0.44 -8.44 -45.16
C SER A 683 -0.05 -9.39 -46.26
N GLN A 684 -1.34 -9.70 -46.24
CA GLN A 684 -1.99 -10.65 -47.14
C GLN A 684 -2.56 -10.00 -48.41
N LYS A 685 -3.06 -8.77 -48.31
CA LYS A 685 -3.75 -8.04 -49.38
C LYS A 685 -3.06 -6.73 -49.77
N VAL A 686 -2.24 -6.16 -48.90
CA VAL A 686 -1.45 -4.94 -49.18
C VAL A 686 0.05 -5.20 -49.12
N GLN A 687 0.86 -4.32 -49.72
CA GLN A 687 2.32 -4.39 -49.72
C GLN A 687 2.97 -3.81 -48.45
N VAL A 688 2.21 -3.07 -47.66
CA VAL A 688 2.70 -2.45 -46.42
C VAL A 688 2.74 -3.50 -45.30
N PRO A 689 3.88 -3.66 -44.58
CA PRO A 689 3.95 -4.62 -43.48
C PRO A 689 3.22 -4.11 -42.21
N GLY A 690 2.66 -5.06 -41.45
CA GLY A 690 2.11 -4.82 -40.13
C GLY A 690 3.13 -4.98 -39.00
N VAL A 691 2.77 -4.56 -37.80
CA VAL A 691 3.56 -4.81 -36.58
C VAL A 691 3.31 -6.25 -36.12
N ALA A 692 4.36 -7.06 -36.02
CA ALA A 692 4.25 -8.48 -35.71
C ALA A 692 3.57 -8.75 -34.36
N ALA A 693 3.91 -7.95 -33.35
CA ALA A 693 3.37 -8.07 -32.00
C ALA A 693 1.93 -7.52 -31.85
N SER A 694 1.40 -6.81 -32.86
CA SER A 694 0.04 -6.26 -32.77
C SER A 694 -0.99 -7.39 -32.94
N PRO A 695 -1.90 -7.60 -31.97
CA PRO A 695 -2.79 -8.75 -31.99
C PRO A 695 -4.00 -8.58 -32.93
N ILE A 696 -4.24 -7.36 -33.44
CA ILE A 696 -5.25 -7.08 -34.45
C ILE A 696 -4.63 -6.12 -35.48
N ARG A 697 -4.72 -6.47 -36.76
CA ARG A 697 -4.26 -5.63 -37.88
C ARG A 697 -5.35 -5.50 -38.93
N MET A 698 -5.57 -4.27 -39.37
CA MET A 698 -6.48 -3.97 -40.48
C MET A 698 -5.64 -3.53 -41.67
N GLU A 699 -5.67 -4.31 -42.74
CA GLU A 699 -5.05 -3.92 -44.01
C GLU A 699 -6.03 -3.05 -44.78
N CYS A 700 -5.58 -1.88 -45.21
CA CYS A 700 -6.47 -0.87 -45.74
C CYS A 700 -5.95 -0.25 -47.03
N THR A 701 -6.89 0.19 -47.88
CA THR A 701 -6.63 1.04 -49.03
C THR A 701 -7.15 2.47 -48.80
N LEU A 702 -6.47 3.46 -49.38
CA LEU A 702 -6.89 4.85 -49.31
C LEU A 702 -8.15 5.05 -50.15
N ARG A 703 -9.25 5.42 -49.49
CA ARG A 703 -10.51 5.75 -50.15
C ARG A 703 -10.58 7.23 -50.52
N ASP A 704 -10.60 8.09 -49.50
CA ASP A 704 -10.78 9.54 -49.66
C ASP A 704 -9.89 10.33 -48.68
N VAL A 705 -9.55 11.56 -49.05
CA VAL A 705 -8.92 12.55 -48.17
C VAL A 705 -9.75 13.82 -48.20
N LEU A 706 -10.37 14.14 -47.07
CA LEU A 706 -11.22 15.30 -46.91
C LEU A 706 -10.47 16.38 -46.13
N GLU A 707 -10.31 17.56 -46.73
CA GLU A 707 -9.71 18.71 -46.04
C GLU A 707 -10.79 19.43 -45.23
N ILE A 708 -10.65 19.43 -43.90
CA ILE A 708 -11.66 19.98 -42.98
C ILE A 708 -10.95 20.85 -41.93
N GLY A 709 -11.16 22.16 -42.02
CA GLY A 709 -10.55 23.12 -41.10
C GLY A 709 -9.02 23.07 -41.15
N ASN A 710 -8.38 22.78 -40.02
CA ASN A 710 -6.93 22.64 -39.88
C ASN A 710 -6.42 21.19 -39.91
N GLY A 711 -7.28 20.24 -40.28
CA GLY A 711 -6.94 18.82 -40.36
C GLY A 711 -7.36 18.20 -41.69
N LYS A 712 -6.88 16.98 -41.91
CA LYS A 712 -7.30 16.12 -43.02
C LYS A 712 -7.87 14.84 -42.46
N VAL A 713 -9.14 14.58 -42.78
CA VAL A 713 -9.83 13.32 -42.46
C VAL A 713 -9.50 12.36 -43.59
N VAL A 714 -8.91 11.23 -43.24
CA VAL A 714 -8.49 10.20 -44.18
C VAL A 714 -9.40 9.00 -44.00
N LEU A 715 -10.09 8.60 -45.05
CA LEU A 715 -10.96 7.43 -45.08
C LEU A 715 -10.19 6.25 -45.65
N LEU A 716 -10.19 5.15 -44.90
CA LEU A 716 -9.47 3.92 -45.22
C LEU A 716 -10.48 2.78 -45.33
N GLU A 717 -10.53 2.14 -46.50
CA GLU A 717 -11.37 0.96 -46.72
C GLU A 717 -10.58 -0.28 -46.27
N VAL A 718 -11.12 -1.03 -45.31
CA VAL A 718 -10.49 -2.23 -44.76
C VAL A 718 -10.71 -3.38 -45.74
N VAL A 719 -9.62 -3.91 -46.29
CA VAL A 719 -9.66 -5.00 -47.28
C VAL A 719 -9.32 -6.37 -46.67
N HIS A 720 -8.72 -6.40 -45.48
CA HIS A 720 -8.42 -7.61 -44.72
C HIS A 720 -8.31 -7.33 -43.22
N PHE A 721 -8.81 -8.26 -42.39
CA PHE A 721 -8.60 -8.27 -40.94
C PHE A 721 -7.73 -9.46 -40.59
N GLU A 722 -6.70 -9.22 -39.79
CA GLU A 722 -5.90 -10.25 -39.16
C GLU A 722 -6.07 -10.11 -37.64
N VAL A 723 -6.57 -11.16 -36.98
CA VAL A 723 -6.89 -11.15 -35.54
C VAL A 723 -6.28 -12.39 -34.91
N ASP A 724 -5.57 -12.21 -33.81
CA ASP A 724 -5.08 -13.31 -32.98
C ASP A 724 -6.26 -14.18 -32.52
N GLU A 725 -6.19 -15.49 -32.78
CA GLU A 725 -7.25 -16.44 -32.43
C GLU A 725 -7.57 -16.43 -30.93
N ALA A 726 -6.59 -16.13 -30.08
CA ALA A 726 -6.79 -16.03 -28.64
C ALA A 726 -7.71 -14.88 -28.22
N LEU A 727 -7.96 -13.90 -29.11
CA LEU A 727 -8.88 -12.80 -28.89
C LEU A 727 -10.28 -13.06 -29.45
N LEU A 728 -10.52 -14.21 -30.09
CA LEU A 728 -11.81 -14.54 -30.65
C LEU A 728 -12.60 -15.44 -29.70
N THR A 729 -13.84 -15.08 -29.47
CA THR A 729 -14.85 -15.99 -28.89
C THR A 729 -15.10 -17.17 -29.84
N GLU A 730 -15.75 -18.22 -29.33
CA GLU A 730 -16.17 -19.39 -30.14
C GLU A 730 -17.02 -19.02 -31.37
N ARG A 731 -17.64 -17.83 -31.37
CA ARG A 731 -18.47 -17.31 -32.47
C ARG A 731 -17.67 -16.47 -33.48
N GLY A 732 -16.36 -16.39 -33.35
CA GLY A 732 -15.48 -15.57 -34.20
C GLY A 732 -15.60 -14.07 -33.95
N GLN A 733 -16.17 -13.66 -32.81
CA GLN A 733 -16.25 -12.26 -32.40
C GLN A 733 -15.07 -11.91 -31.51
N ILE A 734 -14.54 -10.69 -31.63
CA ILE A 734 -13.50 -10.17 -30.73
C ILE A 734 -14.04 -10.11 -29.30
N ASP A 735 -13.40 -10.85 -28.38
CA ASP A 735 -13.74 -10.85 -26.95
C ASP A 735 -13.18 -9.58 -26.28
N SER A 736 -14.09 -8.68 -25.91
CA SER A 736 -13.72 -7.41 -25.30
C SER A 736 -13.01 -7.58 -23.94
N ASN A 737 -13.18 -8.69 -23.23
CA ASN A 737 -12.50 -8.95 -21.96
C ASN A 737 -11.04 -9.36 -22.15
N CYS A 738 -10.73 -10.01 -23.28
CA CYS A 738 -9.37 -10.42 -23.62
C CYS A 738 -8.57 -9.30 -24.29
N VAL A 739 -9.29 -8.35 -24.90
CA VAL A 739 -8.71 -7.23 -25.64
C VAL A 739 -8.26 -6.15 -24.65
N SER A 740 -6.99 -6.17 -24.27
CA SER A 740 -6.35 -5.14 -23.44
C SER A 740 -6.15 -3.82 -24.22
N ALA A 741 -7.22 -3.20 -24.71
CA ALA A 741 -7.16 -1.98 -25.52
C ALA A 741 -6.69 -0.78 -24.72
N VAL A 742 -5.96 0.11 -25.40
CA VAL A 742 -5.53 1.39 -24.85
C VAL A 742 -6.27 2.54 -25.54
N GLY A 743 -6.90 3.40 -24.73
CA GLY A 743 -7.48 4.66 -25.16
C GLY A 743 -6.60 5.85 -24.81
N ARG A 744 -6.50 6.84 -25.70
CA ARG A 744 -5.88 8.13 -25.42
C ARG A 744 -6.87 9.05 -24.71
N MET A 745 -6.41 9.63 -23.60
CA MET A 745 -7.16 10.59 -22.79
C MET A 745 -6.72 12.03 -23.09
N SER A 746 -7.04 12.97 -22.20
CA SER A 746 -6.58 14.36 -22.32
C SER A 746 -5.10 14.43 -22.01
N ARG A 747 -4.41 15.48 -22.47
CA ARG A 747 -2.97 15.67 -22.22
C ARG A 747 -2.15 14.44 -22.66
N ASN A 748 -1.32 13.90 -21.76
CA ASN A 748 -0.45 12.75 -22.02
C ASN A 748 -1.01 11.45 -21.43
N ASP A 749 -2.24 11.48 -20.94
CA ASP A 749 -2.81 10.36 -20.20
C ASP A 749 -3.34 9.29 -21.16
N TYR A 750 -3.23 8.02 -20.74
CA TYR A 750 -3.77 6.85 -21.43
C TYR A 750 -4.62 6.04 -20.44
N VAL A 751 -5.57 5.25 -20.94
CA VAL A 751 -6.41 4.34 -20.13
C VAL A 751 -6.43 2.95 -20.75
N ALA A 752 -6.32 1.91 -19.92
CA ALA A 752 -6.56 0.53 -20.33
C ALA A 752 -8.03 0.16 -20.10
N THR A 753 -8.64 -0.56 -21.04
CA THR A 753 -10.05 -0.99 -20.93
C THR A 753 -10.19 -2.25 -20.08
N ARG A 754 -10.02 -2.14 -18.75
CA ARG A 754 -10.10 -3.28 -17.81
C ARG A 754 -11.43 -3.37 -17.05
N ASP A 755 -12.09 -2.24 -16.82
CA ASP A 755 -13.33 -2.17 -16.03
C ASP A 755 -14.57 -2.14 -16.93
N LEU A 756 -14.86 -3.26 -17.61
CA LEU A 756 -16.03 -3.39 -18.46
C LEU A 756 -17.30 -3.66 -17.65
N PHE A 757 -18.42 -3.06 -18.06
CA PHE A 757 -19.75 -3.39 -17.56
C PHE A 757 -20.71 -3.58 -18.72
N GLU A 758 -21.59 -4.57 -18.62
CA GLU A 758 -22.56 -4.87 -19.67
C GLU A 758 -23.85 -4.04 -19.48
N ILE A 759 -24.33 -3.44 -20.56
CA ILE A 759 -25.68 -2.89 -20.64
C ILE A 759 -26.37 -3.54 -21.84
N VAL A 760 -27.37 -4.37 -21.55
CA VAL A 760 -28.19 -4.99 -22.59
C VAL A 760 -29.01 -3.92 -23.30
N ARG A 761 -28.90 -3.87 -24.62
CA ARG A 761 -29.70 -2.95 -25.44
C ARG A 761 -31.19 -3.21 -25.19
N PRO A 762 -32.00 -2.21 -24.80
CA PRO A 762 -33.43 -2.41 -24.59
C PRO A 762 -34.12 -2.87 -25.87
N THR A 763 -34.97 -3.89 -25.76
CA THR A 763 -35.93 -4.29 -26.80
C THR A 763 -37.28 -3.65 -26.53
N LEU A 764 -37.99 -3.24 -27.58
CA LEU A 764 -39.36 -2.73 -27.50
C LEU A 764 -40.36 -3.85 -27.22
#